data_AF-A0A7C8JIS5-F1
#
_entry.id   AF-A0A7C8JIS5-F1
#
_cell.length_a   1.000
_cell.length_b   1.000
_cell.length_c   1.000
_cell.angle_alpha   90.00
_cell.angle_beta   90.00
_cell.angle_gamma   90.00
#
_symmetry.space_group_name_H-M   'P 1'
#
loop_
_entity.id
_entity.type
_entity.pdbx_description
1 polymer ?
#
loop_
_entity_poly.entity_id
_entity_poly.type
_entity_poly.pdbx_seq_one_letter_code
_entity_poly.pdbx_strand_id
1 'polypeptide(L)'
;MKSTRTAICGFGLRGRLFHNIYIASQLSLLWRGQPIDKSPRYHDYFDLQPSTEGLGTSFQLGSDAALNTALDPPIASINKEGLSTEQIRLIDRLTDLAGRYAEIAMKEGTIMPRLLESNVAAAMIFNSASRTGKLNTDVACGPRSLVGEAAELMTEEALKLAKEYLPWLSIRVRYEVVVSNIDFSNPGFPVLTVVDVKTGEELTGPDFVYNLVIKCTGTTFEIPVSGEVKENAFTSIPNSIDLTTYLTQQKMFDNEKKKIIPGKKLLIGGTSLSAFDFIGMIVTKTNIVEFNHQTRTFTINEEEARHNQNLITLFNRTEGIFGASRHLPNSVTNLDSDLVNPEMILSLGLQKNADTYPAILELARILTAYKKQKLPSQIEKNASTIDQIEYMAAENELLAKNPDAVTEIALFRKWIRCCIFTHTMGPDQVQQRAWLERKYNHLVRSHGWLNFRTMSYNICHRPEIEEGEHELHCHARRIAFNCIAASPFEIHTLITRLYKLGVVSWIQGAYEDVVWSSKTKKFELKGYQVDGLIAPRILTQKTDVLSERILKQAKRLGVGEPRYEKGRFLKNSAGEYLHLIDLGFTGHGIQWYDTNAAEGAFQLMPIVVDMAVILETLISDVNSKGGQFEKPVNELLKLHKAVLPTNQEFNEQIKRMEEPHRNITHMILYARLVEKVFGNGKSFAQKMRQGKTIEARERVIVLIADIPRAQEALEEFERDWQNYKFDPVNAQEFERMTPDFSLEHMQAMKRIFEQRCHQGNHVPHLP
;
A
#
# COMPACT_ATOMS: atom_id res chain seq x y z
N MET A 1 15.35 18.03 33.83
CA MET A 1 14.75 17.06 32.88
C MET A 1 15.82 16.04 32.49
N LYS A 2 15.52 14.73 32.55
CA LYS A 2 16.48 13.71 32.11
C LYS A 2 16.40 13.53 30.60
N SER A 3 17.49 13.11 29.98
CA SER A 3 17.53 12.85 28.55
C SER A 3 16.64 11.67 28.17
N THR A 4 16.17 11.66 26.92
CA THR A 4 15.52 10.49 26.32
C THR A 4 16.37 9.96 25.16
N ARG A 5 16.39 8.64 25.02
CA ARG A 5 17.05 7.94 23.91
C ARG A 5 16.01 7.12 23.16
N THR A 6 15.88 7.38 21.86
CA THR A 6 14.97 6.67 20.96
C THR A 6 15.79 5.97 19.89
N ALA A 7 15.61 4.66 19.75
CA ALA A 7 16.19 3.88 18.66
C ALA A 7 15.21 3.78 17.51
N ILE A 8 15.68 4.04 16.29
CA ILE A 8 14.91 3.88 15.06
C ILE A 8 15.56 2.76 14.24
N CYS A 9 14.91 1.60 14.18
CA CYS A 9 15.41 0.43 13.47
C CYS A 9 14.99 0.50 11.99
N GLY A 10 15.90 0.97 11.13
CA GLY A 10 15.72 1.20 9.70
C GLY A 10 15.76 2.69 9.34
N PHE A 11 16.53 3.06 8.31
CA PHE A 11 16.62 4.44 7.81
C PHE A 11 16.23 4.59 6.33
N GLY A 12 15.36 3.70 5.85
CA GLY A 12 14.64 3.88 4.58
C GLY A 12 13.58 4.98 4.66
N LEU A 13 12.69 5.04 3.66
CA LEU A 13 11.71 6.13 3.49
C LEU A 13 10.91 6.46 4.76
N ARG A 14 10.44 5.45 5.51
CA ARG A 14 9.68 5.67 6.77
C ARG A 14 10.50 6.32 7.87
N GLY A 15 11.73 5.85 8.10
CA GLY A 15 12.62 6.41 9.12
C GLY A 15 12.98 7.86 8.81
N ARG A 16 13.24 8.17 7.54
CA ARG A 16 13.51 9.54 7.09
C ARG A 16 12.28 10.45 7.18
N LEU A 17 11.10 9.96 6.78
CA LEU A 17 9.86 10.74 6.94
C LEU A 17 9.51 11.01 8.39
N PHE A 18 9.66 10.02 9.28
CA PHE A 18 9.52 10.23 10.72
C PHE A 18 10.40 11.40 11.16
N HIS A 19 11.68 11.39 10.75
CA HIS A 19 12.62 12.42 11.13
C HIS A 19 12.25 13.82 10.59
N ASN A 20 11.93 13.89 9.30
CA ASN A 20 11.63 15.16 8.64
C ASN A 20 10.35 15.78 9.19
N ILE A 21 9.30 14.98 9.41
CA ILE A 21 8.04 15.44 10.01
C ILE A 21 8.25 15.84 11.47
N TYR A 22 9.07 15.10 12.22
CA TYR A 22 9.44 15.45 13.58
C TYR A 22 10.07 16.85 13.64
N ILE A 23 11.11 17.10 12.83
CA ILE A 23 11.79 18.40 12.78
C ILE A 23 10.84 19.49 12.33
N ALA A 24 10.11 19.29 11.24
CA ALA A 24 9.15 20.26 10.72
C ALA A 24 8.09 20.64 11.78
N SER A 25 7.62 19.66 12.55
CA SER A 25 6.67 19.89 13.65
C SER A 25 7.29 20.67 14.81
N GLN A 26 8.53 20.37 15.20
CA GLN A 26 9.23 21.10 16.26
C GLN A 26 9.57 22.54 15.84
N LEU A 27 9.98 22.75 14.58
CA LEU A 27 10.23 24.10 14.03
C LEU A 27 8.96 24.94 13.97
N SER A 28 7.83 24.34 13.56
CA SER A 28 6.53 25.01 13.60
C SER A 28 6.20 25.51 15.01
N LEU A 29 6.33 24.65 16.03
CA LEU A 29 6.08 25.05 17.43
C LEU A 29 7.03 26.17 17.87
N LEU A 30 8.33 26.02 17.60
CA LEU A 30 9.35 26.99 17.96
C LEU A 30 9.09 28.37 17.34
N TRP A 31 8.84 28.43 16.04
CA TRP A 31 8.64 29.69 15.31
C TRP A 31 7.29 30.35 15.61
N ARG A 32 6.28 29.59 16.03
CA ARG A 32 4.99 30.11 16.52
C ARG A 32 5.05 30.55 17.99
N GLY A 33 6.22 30.48 18.63
CA GLY A 33 6.39 30.80 20.05
C GLY A 33 5.58 29.87 20.97
N GLN A 34 5.21 28.68 20.49
CA GLN A 34 4.47 27.71 21.30
C GLN A 34 5.43 27.01 22.26
N PRO A 35 4.99 26.66 23.48
CA PRO A 35 5.85 25.94 24.41
C PRO A 35 6.28 24.60 23.84
N ILE A 36 7.57 24.34 23.95
CA ILE A 36 8.25 23.18 23.40
C ILE A 36 9.10 22.55 24.50
N ASP A 37 9.03 21.23 24.63
CA ASP A 37 9.88 20.49 25.54
C ASP A 37 11.30 20.42 24.98
N LYS A 38 12.21 21.17 25.62
CA LYS A 38 13.64 21.27 25.27
C LYS A 38 14.52 20.32 26.06
N SER A 39 13.95 19.28 26.69
CA SER A 39 14.75 18.21 27.29
C SER A 39 15.68 17.58 26.24
N PRO A 40 16.91 17.16 26.61
CA PRO A 40 17.82 16.54 25.64
C PRO A 40 17.24 15.24 25.07
N ARG A 41 17.19 15.12 23.75
CA ARG A 41 16.68 13.95 23.01
C ARG A 41 17.76 13.41 22.09
N TYR A 42 17.97 12.09 22.13
CA TYR A 42 18.93 11.38 21.30
C TYR A 42 18.20 10.37 20.41
N HIS A 43 18.27 10.57 19.09
CA HIS A 43 17.70 9.66 18.10
C HIS A 43 18.83 8.89 17.41
N ASP A 44 18.92 7.59 17.67
CA ASP A 44 19.89 6.69 17.02
C ASP A 44 19.18 5.88 15.93
N TYR A 45 19.58 6.08 14.67
CA TYR A 45 19.08 5.35 13.51
C TYR A 45 20.06 4.22 13.15
N PHE A 46 19.51 3.06 12.82
CA PHE A 46 20.26 1.88 12.40
C PHE A 46 19.83 1.48 11.00
N ASP A 47 20.75 1.53 10.04
CA ASP A 47 20.47 1.18 8.66
C ASP A 47 21.37 0.07 8.14
N LEU A 48 20.76 -0.92 7.50
CA LEU A 48 21.47 -2.04 6.87
C LEU A 48 22.28 -1.56 5.67
N GLN A 49 21.78 -0.54 4.98
CA GLN A 49 22.38 -0.05 3.75
C GLN A 49 23.55 0.90 4.03
N PRO A 50 24.54 0.97 3.12
CA PRO A 50 25.53 2.03 3.15
C PRO A 50 24.87 3.38 2.81
N SER A 51 25.47 4.47 3.30
CA SER A 51 24.96 5.83 3.05
C SER A 51 24.88 6.20 1.57
N THR A 52 25.63 5.49 0.71
CA THR A 52 25.71 5.74 -0.73
C THR A 52 24.60 5.07 -1.55
N GLU A 53 23.84 4.14 -0.98
CA GLU A 53 22.81 3.38 -1.72
C GLU A 53 21.43 4.04 -1.74
N GLY A 54 21.16 5.02 -0.86
CA GLY A 54 19.88 5.71 -0.76
C GLY A 54 18.87 5.01 0.16
N LEU A 55 17.59 4.94 -0.28
CA LEU A 55 16.44 4.68 0.61
C LEU A 55 15.82 3.29 0.50
N GLY A 56 16.22 2.35 1.35
CA GLY A 56 15.70 0.99 1.33
C GLY A 56 15.91 0.30 -0.03
N THR A 57 15.57 -0.97 -0.17
CA THR A 57 15.80 -1.68 -1.46
C THR A 57 14.93 -1.15 -2.61
N SER A 58 13.75 -0.59 -2.31
CA SER A 58 12.78 -0.18 -3.34
C SER A 58 13.02 1.21 -3.95
N PHE A 59 13.77 2.08 -3.25
CA PHE A 59 14.06 3.45 -3.68
C PHE A 59 15.57 3.74 -3.64
N GLN A 60 16.41 2.72 -3.84
CA GLN A 60 17.84 2.92 -4.00
C GLN A 60 18.11 3.84 -5.19
N LEU A 61 19.19 4.62 -5.11
CA LEU A 61 19.57 5.57 -6.17
C LEU A 61 19.79 4.88 -7.53
N GLY A 62 20.23 3.61 -7.51
CA GLY A 62 20.40 2.78 -8.71
C GLY A 62 19.12 2.09 -9.22
N SER A 63 17.96 2.28 -8.61
CA SER A 63 16.73 1.60 -9.03
C SER A 63 16.06 2.30 -10.23
N ASP A 64 15.97 1.60 -11.36
CA ASP A 64 15.27 1.99 -12.58
C ASP A 64 13.81 1.53 -12.64
N ALA A 65 13.30 0.91 -11.57
CA ALA A 65 11.90 0.49 -11.47
C ALA A 65 10.93 1.67 -11.66
N ALA A 66 9.80 1.44 -12.31
CA ALA A 66 8.77 2.46 -12.48
C ALA A 66 8.00 2.70 -11.17
N LEU A 67 7.69 3.96 -10.91
CA LEU A 67 6.75 4.36 -9.88
C LEU A 67 5.33 3.98 -10.32
N ASN A 68 4.57 3.38 -9.41
CA ASN A 68 3.22 2.89 -9.66
C ASN A 68 2.14 3.70 -8.94
N THR A 69 2.49 4.76 -8.19
CA THR A 69 1.56 5.58 -7.40
C THR A 69 1.78 7.06 -7.65
N ALA A 70 0.81 7.88 -7.23
CA ALA A 70 1.03 9.31 -7.04
C ALA A 70 2.08 9.56 -5.94
N LEU A 71 2.56 10.79 -5.86
CA LEU A 71 3.46 11.26 -4.81
C LEU A 71 2.73 12.20 -3.86
N ASP A 72 3.13 12.15 -2.59
CA ASP A 72 2.47 12.91 -1.54
C ASP A 72 2.94 14.39 -1.52
N PRO A 73 1.99 15.35 -1.40
CA PRO A 73 2.28 16.77 -1.20
C PRO A 73 2.79 17.03 0.24
N PRO A 74 3.11 18.29 0.63
CA PRO A 74 3.55 18.58 1.99
C PRO A 74 2.51 18.12 3.03
N ILE A 75 2.99 17.72 4.22
CA ILE A 75 2.10 17.23 5.29
C ILE A 75 1.20 18.37 5.78
N ALA A 76 -0.10 18.21 5.54
CA ALA A 76 -1.11 19.22 5.87
C ALA A 76 -1.41 19.33 7.37
N SER A 77 -1.13 18.29 8.16
CA SER A 77 -1.43 18.26 9.61
C SER A 77 -0.48 19.11 10.46
N ILE A 78 0.65 19.56 9.91
CA ILE A 78 1.58 20.47 10.60
C ILE A 78 0.94 21.86 10.60
N ASN A 79 0.65 22.39 11.79
CA ASN A 79 0.06 23.72 11.94
C ASN A 79 1.08 24.79 11.50
N LYS A 80 0.67 25.66 10.56
CA LYS A 80 1.52 26.74 10.00
C LYS A 80 0.94 28.13 10.28
N GLU A 81 -0.09 28.21 11.11
CA GLU A 81 -0.77 29.46 11.45
C GLU A 81 0.19 30.44 12.15
N GLY A 82 0.23 31.67 11.63
CA GLY A 82 1.07 32.75 12.17
C GLY A 82 2.53 32.74 11.70
N LEU A 83 2.93 31.78 10.85
CA LEU A 83 4.28 31.72 10.29
C LEU A 83 4.45 32.64 9.06
N SER A 84 5.66 33.13 8.85
CA SER A 84 6.01 33.88 7.62
C SER A 84 6.09 32.95 6.40
N THR A 85 5.99 33.51 5.19
CA THR A 85 6.08 32.76 3.93
C THR A 85 7.37 31.93 3.82
N GLU A 86 8.51 32.47 4.27
CA GLU A 86 9.79 31.73 4.23
C GLU A 86 9.80 30.56 5.23
N GLN A 87 9.26 30.75 6.43
CA GLN A 87 9.14 29.67 7.42
C GLN A 87 8.22 28.55 6.93
N ILE A 88 7.08 28.92 6.32
CA ILE A 88 6.16 27.96 5.68
C ILE A 88 6.90 27.20 4.58
N ARG A 89 7.61 27.89 3.70
CA ARG A 89 8.39 27.28 2.62
C ARG A 89 9.42 26.29 3.16
N LEU A 90 10.16 26.65 4.22
CA LEU A 90 11.15 25.77 4.85
C LEU A 90 10.49 24.51 5.43
N ILE A 91 9.38 24.64 6.16
CA ILE A 91 8.64 23.50 6.73
C ILE A 91 8.10 22.58 5.61
N ASP A 92 7.46 23.15 4.60
CA ASP A 92 6.88 22.39 3.49
C ASP A 92 7.97 21.61 2.76
N ARG A 93 9.10 22.25 2.51
CA ARG A 93 10.27 21.66 1.86
C ARG A 93 10.84 20.43 2.57
N LEU A 94 10.60 20.24 3.87
CA LEU A 94 11.02 19.04 4.60
C LEU A 94 10.06 17.85 4.40
N THR A 95 8.84 18.11 3.95
CA THR A 95 7.77 17.10 3.88
C THR A 95 7.13 16.96 2.48
N ASP A 96 7.52 17.80 1.53
CA ASP A 96 6.99 17.85 0.16
C ASP A 96 7.73 16.91 -0.80
N LEU A 97 7.44 15.61 -0.76
CA LEU A 97 8.10 14.66 -1.67
C LEU A 97 7.74 14.91 -3.14
N ALA A 98 6.48 15.23 -3.41
CA ALA A 98 6.01 15.53 -4.77
C ALA A 98 6.76 16.73 -5.38
N GLY A 99 6.83 17.85 -4.68
CA GLY A 99 7.54 19.04 -5.13
C GLY A 99 9.03 18.79 -5.38
N ARG A 100 9.71 18.10 -4.45
CA ARG A 100 11.13 17.75 -4.59
C ARG A 100 11.40 16.82 -5.76
N TYR A 101 10.58 15.80 -5.92
CA TYR A 101 10.67 14.90 -7.07
C TYR A 101 10.54 15.69 -8.37
N ALA A 102 9.55 16.58 -8.47
CA ALA A 102 9.33 17.39 -9.67
C ALA A 102 10.48 18.36 -9.94
N GLU A 103 11.04 19.00 -8.91
CA GLU A 103 12.23 19.86 -9.02
C GLU A 103 13.41 19.09 -9.66
N ILE A 104 13.71 17.88 -9.17
CA ILE A 104 14.82 17.05 -9.67
C ILE A 104 14.52 16.55 -11.09
N ALA A 105 13.32 16.00 -11.31
CA ALA A 105 12.95 15.39 -12.58
C ALA A 105 12.92 16.39 -13.74
N MET A 106 12.54 17.64 -13.46
CA MET A 106 12.47 18.70 -14.47
C MET A 106 13.78 19.47 -14.62
N LYS A 107 14.79 19.20 -13.78
CA LYS A 107 16.11 19.81 -13.87
C LYS A 107 16.81 19.37 -15.16
N GLU A 108 17.23 20.33 -15.98
CA GLU A 108 18.10 20.12 -17.15
C GLU A 108 17.55 19.21 -18.28
N GLY A 109 16.31 18.73 -18.19
CA GLY A 109 15.67 17.93 -19.26
C GLY A 109 16.32 16.57 -19.54
N THR A 110 17.19 16.09 -18.65
CA THR A 110 18.03 14.88 -18.86
C THR A 110 17.32 13.58 -18.51
N ILE A 111 16.21 13.63 -17.77
CA ILE A 111 15.57 12.43 -17.26
C ILE A 111 14.96 11.56 -18.37
N MET A 112 14.34 12.15 -19.39
CA MET A 112 13.73 11.37 -20.47
C MET A 112 14.78 10.58 -21.27
N PRO A 113 15.90 11.18 -21.75
CA PRO A 113 17.00 10.42 -22.36
C PRO A 113 17.49 9.26 -21.49
N ARG A 114 17.71 9.50 -20.19
CA ARG A 114 18.13 8.45 -19.24
C ARG A 114 17.12 7.30 -19.17
N LEU A 115 15.82 7.61 -19.10
CA LEU A 115 14.76 6.60 -19.02
C LEU A 115 14.62 5.79 -20.32
N LEU A 116 14.83 6.41 -21.48
CA LEU A 116 14.82 5.69 -22.77
C LEU A 116 15.93 4.65 -22.87
N GLU A 117 17.07 4.89 -22.21
CA GLU A 117 18.18 3.93 -22.13
C GLU A 117 17.99 2.88 -21.02
N SER A 118 17.37 3.26 -19.90
CA SER A 118 17.30 2.41 -18.72
C SER A 118 16.03 1.56 -18.61
N ASN A 119 14.85 2.16 -18.83
CA ASN A 119 13.54 1.50 -18.68
C ASN A 119 12.43 2.22 -19.47
N VAL A 120 11.95 1.61 -20.56
CA VAL A 120 10.91 2.21 -21.40
C VAL A 120 9.55 2.34 -20.69
N ALA A 121 9.24 1.47 -19.73
CA ALA A 121 7.99 1.56 -18.98
C ALA A 121 7.96 2.82 -18.10
N ALA A 122 9.09 3.14 -17.45
CA ALA A 122 9.28 4.39 -16.71
C ALA A 122 9.27 5.62 -17.63
N ALA A 123 9.87 5.52 -18.83
CA ALA A 123 9.84 6.58 -19.83
C ALA A 123 8.41 6.90 -20.30
N MET A 124 7.58 5.89 -20.53
CA MET A 124 6.19 6.06 -20.98
C MET A 124 5.33 6.78 -19.94
N ILE A 125 5.41 6.41 -18.67
CA ILE A 125 4.67 7.10 -17.60
C ILE A 125 5.19 8.53 -17.38
N PHE A 126 6.50 8.75 -17.44
CA PHE A 126 7.09 10.09 -17.33
C PHE A 126 6.61 10.99 -18.47
N ASN A 127 6.58 10.47 -19.71
CA ASN A 127 6.09 11.20 -20.86
C ASN A 127 4.61 11.59 -20.71
N SER A 128 3.78 10.67 -20.20
CA SER A 128 2.36 10.90 -19.96
C SER A 128 2.13 11.99 -18.89
N ALA A 129 2.86 11.90 -17.78
CA ALA A 129 2.77 12.84 -16.67
C ALA A 129 3.31 14.25 -16.98
N SER A 130 4.21 14.39 -17.97
CA SER A 130 4.87 15.66 -18.33
C SER A 130 4.36 16.33 -19.61
N ARG A 131 3.19 15.91 -20.11
CA ARG A 131 2.63 16.42 -21.38
C ARG A 131 2.40 17.93 -21.40
N THR A 132 2.06 18.53 -20.26
CA THR A 132 1.76 19.97 -20.15
C THR A 132 3.00 20.84 -19.95
N GLY A 133 4.21 20.26 -20.03
CA GLY A 133 5.47 20.95 -19.74
C GLY A 133 5.79 21.06 -18.24
N LYS A 134 4.84 20.69 -17.36
CA LYS A 134 5.06 20.46 -15.93
C LYS A 134 4.84 18.99 -15.62
N LEU A 135 5.53 18.49 -14.61
CA LEU A 135 5.32 17.12 -14.15
C LEU A 135 4.07 17.06 -13.26
N ASN A 136 3.09 16.25 -13.65
CA ASN A 136 1.95 15.91 -12.82
C ASN A 136 2.31 14.78 -11.84
N THR A 137 2.48 15.09 -10.57
CA THR A 137 2.82 14.14 -9.49
C THR A 137 1.60 13.48 -8.84
N ASP A 138 0.37 13.89 -9.22
CA ASP A 138 -0.88 13.27 -8.76
C ASP A 138 -1.14 11.90 -9.44
N VAL A 139 -0.25 11.51 -10.36
CA VAL A 139 -0.24 10.24 -11.07
C VAL A 139 1.15 9.61 -11.02
N ALA A 140 1.26 8.35 -11.45
CA ALA A 140 2.56 7.71 -11.64
C ALA A 140 3.39 8.48 -12.68
N CYS A 141 4.60 8.92 -12.30
CA CYS A 141 5.28 9.98 -13.04
C CYS A 141 6.79 9.75 -13.29
N GLY A 142 7.33 8.54 -13.14
CA GLY A 142 8.74 8.23 -13.50
C GLY A 142 9.37 7.13 -12.64
N PRO A 143 10.71 7.11 -12.44
CA PRO A 143 11.40 6.03 -11.75
C PRO A 143 11.40 6.17 -10.22
N ARG A 144 11.54 5.04 -9.51
CA ARG A 144 11.61 5.00 -8.04
C ARG A 144 12.89 5.60 -7.45
N SER A 145 14.01 5.61 -8.18
CA SER A 145 15.26 6.21 -7.70
C SER A 145 15.15 7.70 -7.39
N LEU A 146 14.33 8.44 -8.16
CA LEU A 146 14.09 9.87 -7.90
C LEU A 146 13.31 10.11 -6.60
N VAL A 147 12.49 9.17 -6.14
CA VAL A 147 11.90 9.22 -4.79
C VAL A 147 12.99 9.12 -3.73
N GLY A 148 13.96 8.23 -3.95
CA GLY A 148 15.18 8.09 -3.15
C GLY A 148 15.92 9.41 -2.98
N GLU A 149 16.27 10.02 -4.13
CA GLU A 149 17.01 11.27 -4.20
C GLU A 149 16.24 12.45 -3.57
N ALA A 150 14.93 12.56 -3.84
CA ALA A 150 14.08 13.61 -3.27
C ALA A 150 14.03 13.54 -1.74
N ALA A 151 13.78 12.35 -1.18
CA ALA A 151 13.72 12.19 0.27
C ALA A 151 15.10 12.29 0.95
N GLU A 152 16.19 11.99 0.24
CA GLU A 152 17.55 12.30 0.70
C GLU A 152 17.75 13.80 0.89
N LEU A 153 17.45 14.60 -0.12
CA LEU A 153 17.55 16.07 -0.05
C LEU A 153 16.67 16.67 1.05
N MET A 154 15.43 16.17 1.20
CA MET A 154 14.55 16.58 2.31
C MET A 154 15.21 16.33 3.67
N THR A 155 15.90 15.19 3.81
CA THR A 155 16.53 14.76 5.07
C THR A 155 17.79 15.56 5.38
N GLU A 156 18.63 15.82 4.38
CA GLU A 156 19.81 16.67 4.54
C GLU A 156 19.42 18.09 4.99
N GLU A 157 18.39 18.67 4.36
CA GLU A 157 17.86 19.97 4.75
C GLU A 157 17.26 19.94 6.17
N ALA A 158 16.52 18.88 6.53
CA ALA A 158 15.97 18.71 7.87
C ALA A 158 17.09 18.66 8.92
N LEU A 159 18.11 17.83 8.71
CA LEU A 159 19.25 17.69 9.62
C LEU A 159 20.00 19.01 9.80
N LYS A 160 20.17 19.78 8.72
CA LYS A 160 20.78 21.11 8.77
C LYS A 160 19.96 22.06 9.65
N LEU A 161 18.64 22.14 9.45
CA LEU A 161 17.76 22.99 10.25
C LEU A 161 17.68 22.54 11.70
N ALA A 162 17.68 21.24 11.98
CA ALA A 162 17.71 20.73 13.35
C ALA A 162 18.96 21.18 14.10
N LYS A 163 20.13 21.10 13.46
CA LYS A 163 21.39 21.57 14.04
C LYS A 163 21.38 23.08 14.33
N GLU A 164 20.70 23.86 13.50
CA GLU A 164 20.61 25.33 13.62
C GLU A 164 19.59 25.77 14.69
N TYR A 165 18.42 25.15 14.73
CA TYR A 165 17.27 25.65 15.51
C TYR A 165 16.86 24.77 16.70
N LEU A 166 17.28 23.50 16.75
CA LEU A 166 16.82 22.51 17.74
C LEU A 166 18.02 21.93 18.54
N PRO A 167 18.74 22.74 19.35
CA PRO A 167 19.97 22.31 20.02
C PRO A 167 19.80 21.20 21.07
N TRP A 168 18.56 20.91 21.50
CA TRP A 168 18.27 19.80 22.40
C TRP A 168 18.08 18.47 21.68
N LEU A 169 18.03 18.44 20.35
CA LEU A 169 17.87 17.23 19.54
C LEU A 169 19.23 16.80 18.96
N SER A 170 19.68 15.61 19.33
CA SER A 170 20.88 14.97 18.78
C SER A 170 20.47 13.76 17.93
N ILE A 171 20.93 13.73 16.68
CA ILE A 171 20.61 12.67 15.73
C ILE A 171 21.90 11.98 15.30
N ARG A 172 21.91 10.65 15.34
CA ARG A 172 23.02 9.81 14.89
C ARG A 172 22.47 8.76 13.95
N VAL A 173 23.07 8.63 12.78
CA VAL A 173 22.76 7.56 11.82
C VAL A 173 23.95 6.62 11.76
N ARG A 174 23.71 5.33 12.00
CA ARG A 174 24.68 4.25 11.84
C ARG A 174 24.28 3.46 10.61
N TYR A 175 25.13 3.52 9.59
CA TYR A 175 24.97 2.76 8.35
C TYR A 175 25.69 1.42 8.45
N GLU A 176 25.34 0.49 7.56
CA GLU A 176 25.94 -0.84 7.47
C GLU A 176 25.86 -1.63 8.78
N VAL A 177 24.75 -1.48 9.50
CA VAL A 177 24.45 -2.19 10.74
C VAL A 177 23.01 -2.72 10.73
N VAL A 178 22.78 -3.86 11.36
CA VAL A 178 21.43 -4.43 11.50
C VAL A 178 21.10 -4.69 12.97
N VAL A 179 19.91 -4.28 13.39
CA VAL A 179 19.39 -4.64 14.70
C VAL A 179 18.91 -6.08 14.64
N SER A 180 19.67 -6.99 15.25
CA SER A 180 19.38 -8.43 15.21
C SER A 180 18.47 -8.87 16.35
N ASN A 181 18.46 -8.15 17.48
CA ASN A 181 17.60 -8.45 18.62
C ASN A 181 17.24 -7.17 19.39
N ILE A 182 16.10 -7.21 20.09
CA ILE A 182 15.75 -6.25 21.13
C ILE A 182 15.32 -7.04 22.35
N ASP A 183 16.06 -6.89 23.45
CA ASP A 183 15.73 -7.49 24.74
C ASP A 183 14.77 -6.57 25.52
N PHE A 184 13.60 -7.11 25.85
CA PHE A 184 12.55 -6.47 26.63
C PHE A 184 12.42 -7.02 28.06
N SER A 185 13.48 -7.64 28.60
CA SER A 185 13.54 -8.05 30.01
C SER A 185 13.22 -6.89 30.96
N ASN A 186 13.55 -5.65 30.55
CA ASN A 186 12.94 -4.44 31.09
C ASN A 186 12.14 -3.75 29.97
N PRO A 187 10.79 -3.86 29.96
CA PRO A 187 9.96 -3.32 28.87
C PRO A 187 10.10 -1.81 28.65
N GLY A 188 10.48 -1.06 29.69
CA GLY A 188 10.67 0.38 29.65
C GLY A 188 12.06 0.85 29.23
N PHE A 189 13.03 -0.07 29.20
CA PHE A 189 14.42 0.18 28.85
C PHE A 189 14.95 -0.92 27.90
N PRO A 190 14.38 -1.06 26.69
CA PRO A 190 14.82 -2.05 25.71
C PRO A 190 16.31 -1.93 25.40
N VAL A 191 16.97 -3.09 25.26
CA VAL A 191 18.39 -3.20 24.91
C VAL A 191 18.53 -3.79 23.52
N LEU A 192 19.23 -3.07 22.63
CA LEU A 192 19.46 -3.51 21.25
C LEU A 192 20.73 -4.36 21.15
N THR A 193 20.66 -5.43 20.37
CA THR A 193 21.83 -6.10 19.80
C THR A 193 21.98 -5.64 18.35
N VAL A 194 23.10 -5.01 18.04
CA VAL A 194 23.39 -4.45 16.73
C VAL A 194 24.53 -5.24 16.11
N VAL A 195 24.39 -5.67 14.88
CA VAL A 195 25.42 -6.43 14.17
C VAL A 195 26.01 -5.55 13.08
N ASP A 196 27.33 -5.41 13.07
CA ASP A 196 28.05 -4.79 11.97
C ASP A 196 27.98 -5.70 10.74
N VAL A 197 27.54 -5.17 9.60
CA VAL A 197 27.32 -5.95 8.38
C VAL A 197 28.63 -6.42 7.77
N LYS A 198 29.72 -5.67 7.95
CA LYS A 198 31.03 -5.97 7.38
C LYS A 198 31.81 -6.97 8.22
N THR A 199 31.84 -6.79 9.53
CA THR A 199 32.64 -7.62 10.44
C THR A 199 31.85 -8.79 11.03
N GLY A 200 30.52 -8.70 11.05
CA GLY A 200 29.65 -9.64 11.78
C GLY A 200 29.73 -9.49 13.29
N GLU A 201 30.42 -8.45 13.79
CA GLU A 201 30.58 -8.21 15.23
C GLU A 201 29.25 -7.78 15.86
N GLU A 202 28.89 -8.41 16.98
CA GLU A 202 27.74 -8.01 17.78
C GLU A 202 28.12 -6.90 18.76
N LEU A 203 27.54 -5.73 18.57
CA LEU A 203 27.63 -4.58 19.45
C LEU A 203 26.47 -4.61 20.44
N THR A 204 26.80 -4.66 21.73
CA THR A 204 25.86 -4.64 22.85
C THR A 204 26.41 -3.79 24.00
N GLY A 205 25.58 -3.45 24.99
CA GLY A 205 26.02 -2.77 26.21
C GLY A 205 25.22 -1.51 26.56
N PRO A 206 25.70 -0.70 27.53
CA PRO A 206 24.98 0.47 28.03
C PRO A 206 24.63 1.51 26.96
N ASP A 207 25.47 1.62 25.92
CA ASP A 207 25.25 2.51 24.80
C ASP A 207 24.07 2.11 23.91
N PHE A 208 23.54 0.89 24.04
CA PHE A 208 22.41 0.38 23.27
C PHE A 208 21.14 0.19 24.12
N VAL A 209 21.06 0.87 25.26
CA VAL A 209 19.85 0.95 26.09
C VAL A 209 19.04 2.18 25.70
N TYR A 210 17.77 1.97 25.39
CA TYR A 210 16.85 2.99 24.88
C TYR A 210 15.61 3.12 25.76
N ASN A 211 14.93 4.26 25.70
CA ASN A 211 13.64 4.46 26.36
C ASN A 211 12.45 4.11 25.46
N LEU A 212 12.66 4.18 24.14
CA LEU A 212 11.67 3.90 23.12
C LEU A 212 12.37 3.31 21.90
N VAL A 213 11.74 2.30 21.29
CA VAL A 213 12.17 1.77 20.00
C VAL A 213 11.06 1.97 18.98
N ILE A 214 11.41 2.46 17.80
CA ILE A 214 10.54 2.53 16.63
C ILE A 214 11.09 1.55 15.60
N LYS A 215 10.36 0.47 15.32
CA LYS A 215 10.75 -0.51 14.30
C LYS A 215 10.14 -0.11 12.96
N CYS A 216 10.97 0.37 12.04
CA CYS A 216 10.60 0.75 10.68
C CYS A 216 11.39 0.00 9.61
N THR A 217 11.78 -1.25 9.90
CA THR A 217 12.55 -2.13 8.99
C THR A 217 11.80 -2.51 7.71
N GLY A 218 10.51 -2.18 7.60
CA GLY A 218 9.71 -2.42 6.41
C GLY A 218 9.43 -3.90 6.17
N THR A 219 9.15 -4.25 4.92
CA THR A 219 9.01 -5.64 4.48
C THR A 219 10.36 -6.20 4.08
N THR A 220 10.77 -7.31 4.70
CA THR A 220 11.94 -8.07 4.26
C THR A 220 11.65 -8.82 2.97
N PHE A 221 12.72 -9.09 2.23
CA PHE A 221 12.65 -9.81 0.97
C PHE A 221 13.31 -11.18 1.11
N GLU A 222 12.88 -12.13 0.30
CA GLU A 222 13.62 -13.37 0.05
C GLU A 222 13.97 -13.48 -1.43
N ILE A 223 15.11 -14.10 -1.70
CA ILE A 223 15.46 -14.54 -3.04
C ILE A 223 14.74 -15.88 -3.24
N PRO A 224 13.84 -16.00 -4.23
CA PRO A 224 12.94 -17.16 -4.33
C PRO A 224 13.59 -18.40 -4.96
N VAL A 225 14.88 -18.33 -5.28
CA VAL A 225 15.69 -19.40 -5.88
C VAL A 225 16.90 -19.71 -5.00
N SER A 226 17.43 -20.93 -5.12
CA SER A 226 18.55 -21.41 -4.31
C SER A 226 19.55 -22.23 -5.15
N GLY A 227 20.68 -22.60 -4.55
CA GLY A 227 21.72 -23.42 -5.19
C GLY A 227 22.25 -22.83 -6.50
N GLU A 228 22.56 -23.70 -7.47
CA GLU A 228 23.09 -23.29 -8.78
C GLU A 228 22.13 -22.36 -9.55
N VAL A 229 20.82 -22.49 -9.35
CA VAL A 229 19.84 -21.60 -9.99
C VAL A 229 20.05 -20.17 -9.52
N LYS A 230 20.24 -19.95 -8.22
CA LYS A 230 20.50 -18.63 -7.64
C LYS A 230 21.80 -18.03 -8.15
N GLU A 231 22.86 -18.84 -8.25
CA GLU A 231 24.19 -18.37 -8.71
C GLU A 231 24.19 -17.88 -10.15
N ASN A 232 23.29 -18.42 -10.97
CA ASN A 232 23.22 -18.10 -12.40
C ASN A 232 22.06 -17.16 -12.75
N ALA A 233 21.16 -16.82 -11.81
CA ALA A 233 19.98 -16.00 -12.07
C ALA A 233 20.16 -14.54 -11.66
N PHE A 234 19.42 -13.63 -12.30
CA PHE A 234 19.35 -12.24 -11.88
C PHE A 234 18.38 -12.07 -10.71
N THR A 235 18.89 -11.71 -9.54
CA THR A 235 18.10 -11.50 -8.30
C THR A 235 18.32 -10.11 -7.66
N SER A 236 19.00 -9.21 -8.37
CA SER A 236 19.24 -7.84 -7.90
C SER A 236 17.98 -6.98 -8.00
N ILE A 237 18.06 -5.74 -7.53
CA ILE A 237 17.03 -4.73 -7.81
C ILE A 237 16.96 -4.43 -9.31
N PRO A 238 15.85 -3.84 -9.80
CA PRO A 238 15.77 -3.39 -11.19
C PRO A 238 16.79 -2.26 -11.45
N ASN A 239 17.98 -2.61 -11.96
CA ASN A 239 19.05 -1.71 -12.35
C ASN A 239 19.54 -2.07 -13.76
N SER A 240 19.53 -1.11 -14.69
CA SER A 240 19.76 -1.39 -16.11
C SER A 240 21.21 -1.78 -16.41
N ILE A 241 22.15 -1.28 -15.62
CA ILE A 241 23.59 -1.57 -15.75
C ILE A 241 23.87 -3.00 -15.27
N ASP A 242 23.36 -3.37 -14.10
CA ASP A 242 23.48 -4.72 -13.54
C ASP A 242 22.82 -5.75 -14.45
N LEU A 243 21.63 -5.43 -14.97
CA LEU A 243 20.92 -6.30 -15.92
C LEU A 243 21.72 -6.48 -17.21
N THR A 244 22.31 -5.41 -17.75
CA THR A 244 23.16 -5.51 -18.95
C THR A 244 24.37 -6.40 -18.68
N THR A 245 25.01 -6.23 -17.53
CA THR A 245 26.16 -7.05 -17.10
C THR A 245 25.78 -8.52 -17.04
N TYR A 246 24.63 -8.82 -16.43
CA TYR A 246 24.07 -10.17 -16.37
C TYR A 246 23.79 -10.75 -17.77
N LEU A 247 23.15 -10.00 -18.66
CA LEU A 247 22.86 -10.45 -20.03
C LEU A 247 24.15 -10.71 -20.82
N THR A 248 25.20 -9.90 -20.63
CA THR A 248 26.52 -10.15 -21.23
C THR A 248 27.15 -11.44 -20.70
N GLN A 249 27.09 -11.68 -19.38
CA GLN A 249 27.60 -12.92 -18.76
C GLN A 249 26.86 -14.17 -19.28
N GLN A 250 25.55 -14.07 -19.50
CA GLN A 250 24.74 -15.15 -20.09
C GLN A 250 24.88 -15.26 -21.62
N LYS A 251 25.79 -14.50 -22.25
CA LYS A 251 25.99 -14.47 -23.71
C LYS A 251 24.71 -14.18 -24.48
N MET A 252 23.90 -13.26 -23.93
CA MET A 252 22.64 -12.81 -24.51
C MET A 252 22.76 -11.43 -25.14
N PHE A 253 23.81 -10.68 -24.82
CA PHE A 253 23.98 -9.28 -25.23
C PHE A 253 25.20 -9.10 -26.13
N ASP A 254 25.00 -8.42 -27.25
CA ASP A 254 26.04 -7.94 -28.17
C ASP A 254 26.52 -6.57 -27.69
N ASN A 255 27.75 -6.51 -27.16
CA ASN A 255 28.34 -5.30 -26.61
C ASN A 255 28.61 -4.21 -27.67
N GLU A 256 28.88 -4.60 -28.92
CA GLU A 256 29.16 -3.65 -30.00
C GLU A 256 27.87 -2.97 -30.43
N LYS A 257 26.81 -3.76 -30.64
CA LYS A 257 25.48 -3.23 -31.02
C LYS A 257 24.73 -2.66 -29.84
N LYS A 258 25.14 -2.98 -28.61
CA LYS A 258 24.42 -2.71 -27.36
C LYS A 258 23.00 -3.26 -27.38
N LYS A 259 22.81 -4.48 -27.91
CA LYS A 259 21.50 -5.11 -28.09
C LYS A 259 21.49 -6.58 -27.70
N ILE A 260 20.33 -7.09 -27.33
CA ILE A 260 20.11 -8.53 -27.14
C ILE A 260 20.23 -9.23 -28.50
N ILE A 261 20.88 -10.39 -28.49
CA ILE A 261 21.05 -11.24 -29.67
C ILE A 261 19.69 -11.89 -30.00
N PRO A 262 19.20 -11.80 -31.26
CA PRO A 262 17.93 -12.42 -31.65
C PRO A 262 17.87 -13.93 -31.36
N GLY A 263 16.67 -14.40 -31.01
CA GLY A 263 16.40 -15.81 -30.67
C GLY A 263 16.75 -16.24 -29.24
N LYS A 264 17.33 -15.34 -28.43
CA LYS A 264 17.57 -15.57 -27.00
C LYS A 264 16.27 -15.53 -26.19
N LYS A 265 16.23 -16.28 -25.08
CA LYS A 265 15.02 -16.43 -24.25
C LYS A 265 15.29 -16.19 -22.77
N LEU A 266 14.34 -15.55 -22.10
CA LEU A 266 14.35 -15.22 -20.68
C LEU A 266 13.11 -15.77 -19.99
N LEU A 267 13.28 -16.33 -18.80
CA LEU A 267 12.20 -16.54 -17.83
C LEU A 267 12.16 -15.37 -16.84
N ILE A 268 10.97 -14.88 -16.52
CA ILE A 268 10.74 -13.93 -15.43
C ILE A 268 9.65 -14.48 -14.51
N GLY A 269 9.95 -14.58 -13.21
CA GLY A 269 8.97 -15.03 -12.23
C GLY A 269 7.98 -13.94 -11.83
N GLY A 270 6.70 -14.27 -11.84
CA GLY A 270 5.58 -13.39 -11.50
C GLY A 270 4.89 -12.72 -12.70
N THR A 271 3.67 -12.22 -12.48
CA THR A 271 2.80 -11.59 -13.50
C THR A 271 2.34 -10.18 -13.09
N SER A 272 3.08 -9.52 -12.21
CA SER A 272 2.72 -8.24 -11.59
C SER A 272 3.81 -7.18 -11.76
N LEU A 273 3.70 -6.06 -11.03
CA LEU A 273 4.53 -4.85 -11.18
C LEU A 273 6.03 -5.11 -11.31
N SER A 274 6.59 -5.95 -10.43
CA SER A 274 8.03 -6.24 -10.45
C SER A 274 8.48 -6.91 -11.75
N ALA A 275 7.66 -7.77 -12.35
CA ALA A 275 7.99 -8.38 -13.64
C ALA A 275 7.95 -7.35 -14.76
N PHE A 276 6.99 -6.43 -14.74
CA PHE A 276 6.84 -5.40 -15.77
C PHE A 276 8.01 -4.40 -15.79
N ASP A 277 8.59 -4.10 -14.62
CA ASP A 277 9.80 -3.29 -14.52
C ASP A 277 10.94 -3.90 -15.35
N PHE A 278 11.18 -5.21 -15.21
CA PHE A 278 12.21 -5.91 -15.98
C PHE A 278 11.89 -6.01 -17.47
N ILE A 279 10.62 -6.20 -17.85
CA ILE A 279 10.23 -6.17 -19.27
C ILE A 279 10.60 -4.82 -19.89
N GLY A 280 10.27 -3.71 -19.21
CA GLY A 280 10.60 -2.38 -19.69
C GLY A 280 12.10 -2.16 -19.88
N MET A 281 12.94 -2.71 -19.00
CA MET A 281 14.40 -2.64 -19.10
C MET A 281 14.97 -3.55 -20.18
N ILE A 282 14.47 -4.78 -20.34
CA ILE A 282 14.88 -5.71 -21.40
C ILE A 282 14.59 -5.10 -22.77
N VAL A 283 13.43 -4.48 -22.92
CA VAL A 283 12.99 -3.90 -24.20
C VAL A 283 13.88 -2.72 -24.63
N THR A 284 14.48 -1.94 -23.71
CA THR A 284 15.46 -0.89 -24.11
C THR A 284 16.72 -1.46 -24.76
N LYS A 285 17.03 -2.73 -24.46
CA LYS A 285 18.13 -3.50 -25.05
C LYS A 285 17.75 -4.17 -26.38
N THR A 286 16.63 -3.78 -26.98
CA THR A 286 16.15 -4.21 -28.31
C THR A 286 15.89 -2.99 -29.19
N ASN A 287 15.42 -3.17 -30.42
CA ASN A 287 14.87 -2.08 -31.25
C ASN A 287 13.33 -2.14 -31.35
N ILE A 288 12.66 -2.89 -30.46
CA ILE A 288 11.22 -3.15 -30.56
C ILE A 288 10.43 -1.87 -30.28
N VAL A 289 10.88 -1.02 -29.35
CA VAL A 289 10.19 0.23 -29.01
C VAL A 289 11.05 1.41 -29.40
N GLU A 290 10.43 2.33 -30.13
CA GLU A 290 11.05 3.57 -30.60
C GLU A 290 10.30 4.77 -30.01
N PHE A 291 11.04 5.85 -29.72
CA PHE A 291 10.47 7.10 -29.22
C PHE A 291 10.69 8.22 -30.24
N ASN A 292 9.60 8.84 -30.69
CA ASN A 292 9.66 10.00 -31.56
C ASN A 292 9.71 11.28 -30.71
N HIS A 293 10.87 11.95 -30.70
CA HIS A 293 11.09 13.18 -29.92
C HIS A 293 10.22 14.36 -30.36
N GLN A 294 9.82 14.43 -31.64
CA GLN A 294 9.01 15.53 -32.18
C GLN A 294 7.55 15.42 -31.74
N THR A 295 6.98 14.22 -31.87
CA THR A 295 5.58 13.96 -31.52
C THR A 295 5.39 13.53 -30.06
N ARG A 296 6.49 13.24 -29.36
CA ARG A 296 6.51 12.67 -28.00
C ARG A 296 5.69 11.39 -27.90
N THR A 297 5.81 10.50 -28.89
CA THR A 297 5.06 9.24 -28.95
C THR A 297 5.98 8.03 -28.97
N PHE A 298 5.47 6.90 -28.46
CA PHE A 298 6.13 5.61 -28.50
C PHE A 298 5.50 4.74 -29.59
N THR A 299 6.33 4.16 -30.45
CA THR A 299 5.94 3.24 -31.52
C THR A 299 6.57 1.87 -31.32
N ILE A 300 5.95 0.83 -31.87
CA ILE A 300 6.48 -0.53 -31.84
C ILE A 300 6.90 -0.93 -33.25
N ASN A 301 8.15 -1.36 -33.39
CA ASN A 301 8.68 -1.95 -34.60
C ASN A 301 8.29 -3.44 -34.64
N GLU A 302 7.24 -3.75 -35.39
CA GLU A 302 6.71 -5.12 -35.48
C GLU A 302 7.68 -6.10 -36.15
N GLU A 303 8.51 -5.63 -37.08
CA GLU A 303 9.51 -6.47 -37.73
C GLU A 303 10.57 -6.90 -36.73
N GLU A 304 11.11 -5.97 -35.94
CA GLU A 304 12.03 -6.28 -34.85
C GLU A 304 11.38 -7.19 -33.80
N ALA A 305 10.10 -6.97 -33.48
CA ALA A 305 9.36 -7.83 -32.55
C ALA A 305 9.30 -9.29 -33.04
N ARG A 306 9.12 -9.52 -34.35
CA ARG A 306 9.15 -10.87 -34.94
C ARG A 306 10.50 -11.54 -34.80
N HIS A 307 11.60 -10.80 -34.94
CA HIS A 307 12.96 -11.34 -34.73
C HIS A 307 13.23 -11.73 -33.27
N ASN A 308 12.45 -11.19 -32.33
CA ASN A 308 12.56 -11.40 -30.89
C ASN A 308 11.35 -12.17 -30.30
N GLN A 309 10.72 -13.03 -31.10
CA GLN A 309 9.62 -13.88 -30.60
C GLN A 309 10.06 -14.77 -29.43
N ASN A 310 9.20 -14.86 -28.42
CA ASN A 310 9.41 -15.56 -27.15
C ASN A 310 10.66 -15.13 -26.39
N LEU A 311 11.11 -13.88 -26.58
CA LEU A 311 12.22 -13.32 -25.82
C LEU A 311 11.95 -13.39 -24.31
N ILE A 312 10.71 -13.12 -23.88
CA ILE A 312 10.32 -13.11 -22.47
C ILE A 312 9.19 -14.11 -22.24
N THR A 313 9.38 -15.02 -21.31
CA THR A 313 8.33 -15.92 -20.81
C THR A 313 8.09 -15.63 -19.33
N LEU A 314 6.90 -15.16 -18.99
CA LEU A 314 6.46 -15.01 -17.61
C LEU A 314 6.06 -16.37 -17.03
N PHE A 315 6.33 -16.62 -15.74
CA PHE A 315 5.80 -17.80 -15.07
C PHE A 315 5.23 -17.50 -13.69
N ASN A 316 4.14 -18.19 -13.34
CA ASN A 316 3.51 -18.06 -12.03
C ASN A 316 2.83 -19.39 -11.64
N ARG A 317 2.76 -19.66 -10.33
CA ARG A 317 2.18 -20.89 -9.79
C ARG A 317 0.67 -20.93 -10.01
N THR A 318 0.00 -19.80 -9.78
CA THR A 318 -1.45 -19.68 -9.87
C THR A 318 -1.85 -19.09 -11.23
N GLU A 319 -2.76 -19.77 -11.93
CA GLU A 319 -3.35 -19.27 -13.18
C GLU A 319 -4.41 -18.19 -12.93
N GLY A 320 -4.71 -17.39 -13.95
CA GLY A 320 -5.85 -16.46 -13.92
C GLY A 320 -5.64 -15.28 -12.98
N ILE A 321 -4.39 -14.96 -12.64
CA ILE A 321 -4.05 -13.83 -11.80
C ILE A 321 -3.04 -12.95 -12.55
N PHE A 322 -3.58 -12.09 -13.41
CA PHE A 322 -2.84 -11.04 -14.09
C PHE A 322 -3.21 -9.66 -13.54
N GLY A 323 -2.23 -8.75 -13.45
CA GLY A 323 -2.46 -7.41 -12.89
C GLY A 323 -3.47 -6.60 -13.72
N ALA A 324 -4.42 -5.94 -13.09
CA ALA A 324 -5.38 -5.08 -13.79
C ALA A 324 -4.73 -3.77 -14.28
N SER A 325 -5.29 -3.14 -15.32
CA SER A 325 -4.85 -1.86 -15.87
C SER A 325 -5.50 -0.65 -15.17
N ARG A 326 -4.75 0.44 -14.96
CA ARG A 326 -5.25 1.73 -14.42
C ARG A 326 -5.46 2.75 -15.54
N HIS A 327 -6.60 2.69 -16.23
CA HIS A 327 -6.84 3.56 -17.39
C HIS A 327 -8.18 4.29 -17.37
N LEU A 328 -8.88 4.34 -16.24
CA LEU A 328 -10.07 5.19 -16.13
C LEU A 328 -9.60 6.66 -16.00
N PRO A 329 -9.96 7.56 -16.94
CA PRO A 329 -9.65 8.98 -16.81
C PRO A 329 -10.25 9.56 -15.52
N ASN A 330 -9.56 10.49 -14.87
CA ASN A 330 -10.15 11.24 -13.75
C ASN A 330 -11.38 12.07 -14.20
N SER A 331 -11.52 12.33 -15.51
CA SER A 331 -12.60 13.10 -16.11
C SER A 331 -13.93 12.35 -16.26
N VAL A 332 -14.01 11.05 -15.89
CA VAL A 332 -15.30 10.33 -15.95
C VAL A 332 -16.18 10.64 -14.73
N THR A 333 -16.53 11.91 -14.60
CA THR A 333 -17.38 12.50 -13.55
C THR A 333 -18.84 12.03 -13.62
N ASN A 334 -19.25 11.45 -14.75
CA ASN A 334 -20.63 11.03 -15.01
C ASN A 334 -20.90 9.54 -14.72
N LEU A 335 -19.94 8.82 -14.14
CA LEU A 335 -20.08 7.39 -13.83
C LEU A 335 -20.72 7.10 -12.48
N ASP A 336 -21.33 8.10 -11.83
CA ASP A 336 -21.97 7.90 -10.55
C ASP A 336 -22.93 6.70 -10.58
N SER A 337 -22.89 5.91 -9.51
CA SER A 337 -23.86 4.83 -9.36
C SER A 337 -25.09 5.41 -8.73
N ASP A 338 -26.16 5.48 -9.51
CA ASP A 338 -27.51 5.71 -9.01
C ASP A 338 -28.03 4.54 -8.14
N LEU A 339 -27.23 3.50 -7.93
CA LEU A 339 -27.58 2.31 -7.14
C LEU A 339 -26.93 2.28 -5.76
N VAL A 340 -25.76 2.90 -5.56
CA VAL A 340 -25.05 2.89 -4.27
C VAL A 340 -24.56 4.26 -3.87
N ASN A 341 -24.56 4.53 -2.57
CA ASN A 341 -24.02 5.75 -2.00
C ASN A 341 -22.89 5.45 -0.99
N PRO A 342 -22.14 6.46 -0.53
CA PRO A 342 -21.04 6.24 0.41
C PRO A 342 -21.45 5.63 1.76
N GLU A 343 -22.67 5.89 2.26
CA GLU A 343 -23.18 5.36 3.53
C GLU A 343 -23.47 3.85 3.43
N MET A 344 -24.02 3.41 2.30
CA MET A 344 -24.24 2.00 2.00
C MET A 344 -22.91 1.23 2.02
N ILE A 345 -21.87 1.79 1.38
CA ILE A 345 -20.52 1.19 1.38
C ILE A 345 -19.93 1.17 2.80
N LEU A 346 -20.08 2.25 3.56
CA LEU A 346 -19.61 2.32 4.95
C LEU A 346 -20.25 1.23 5.81
N SER A 347 -21.56 1.00 5.65
CA SER A 347 -22.29 0.01 6.42
C SER A 347 -21.77 -1.43 6.26
N LEU A 348 -21.23 -1.79 5.09
CA LEU A 348 -20.64 -3.11 4.85
C LEU A 348 -19.40 -3.35 5.72
N GLY A 349 -18.62 -2.31 5.98
CA GLY A 349 -17.42 -2.38 6.83
C GLY A 349 -17.72 -2.40 8.33
N LEU A 350 -18.97 -2.12 8.72
CA LEU A 350 -19.41 -2.07 10.12
C LEU A 350 -20.13 -3.35 10.56
N GLN A 351 -20.47 -4.23 9.63
CA GLN A 351 -21.10 -5.51 9.94
C GLN A 351 -20.10 -6.43 10.66
N LYS A 352 -20.51 -6.95 11.81
CA LYS A 352 -19.73 -7.91 12.60
C LYS A 352 -19.57 -9.22 11.82
N ASN A 353 -18.37 -9.79 11.91
CA ASN A 353 -18.01 -11.04 11.22
C ASN A 353 -18.32 -11.02 9.72
N ALA A 354 -18.25 -9.85 9.08
CA ALA A 354 -18.64 -9.71 7.68
C ALA A 354 -17.64 -10.35 6.72
N ASP A 355 -18.19 -10.91 5.64
CA ASP A 355 -17.43 -11.34 4.47
C ASP A 355 -17.04 -10.17 3.57
N THR A 356 -16.29 -9.20 4.13
CA THR A 356 -16.14 -7.87 3.51
C THR A 356 -15.47 -7.93 2.15
N TYR A 357 -14.44 -8.77 1.94
CA TYR A 357 -13.82 -8.93 0.62
C TYR A 357 -14.79 -9.57 -0.38
N PRO A 358 -15.38 -10.76 -0.13
CA PRO A 358 -16.39 -11.34 -1.02
C PRO A 358 -17.54 -10.38 -1.37
N ALA A 359 -18.13 -9.70 -0.38
CA ALA A 359 -19.22 -8.76 -0.58
C ALA A 359 -18.83 -7.58 -1.48
N ILE A 360 -17.62 -7.03 -1.31
CA ILE A 360 -17.10 -5.95 -2.16
C ILE A 360 -16.85 -6.43 -3.60
N LEU A 361 -16.34 -7.65 -3.79
CA LEU A 361 -16.16 -8.20 -5.13
C LEU A 361 -17.50 -8.40 -5.83
N GLU A 362 -18.47 -9.00 -5.15
CA GLU A 362 -19.82 -9.18 -5.68
C GLU A 362 -20.45 -7.83 -6.05
N LEU A 363 -20.35 -6.85 -5.16
CA LEU A 363 -20.83 -5.50 -5.43
C LEU A 363 -20.16 -4.88 -6.65
N ALA A 364 -18.82 -5.01 -6.78
CA ALA A 364 -18.10 -4.52 -7.95
C ALA A 364 -18.52 -5.22 -9.24
N ARG A 365 -18.81 -6.54 -9.20
CA ARG A 365 -19.37 -7.28 -10.34
C ARG A 365 -20.76 -6.76 -10.73
N ILE A 366 -21.66 -6.59 -9.77
CA ILE A 366 -23.02 -6.05 -9.99
C ILE A 366 -22.96 -4.66 -10.63
N LEU A 367 -22.17 -3.75 -10.07
CA LEU A 367 -22.08 -2.37 -10.54
C LEU A 367 -21.42 -2.28 -11.92
N THR A 368 -20.42 -3.11 -12.19
CA THR A 368 -19.77 -3.20 -13.51
C THR A 368 -20.74 -3.78 -14.54
N ALA A 369 -21.42 -4.88 -14.21
CA ALA A 369 -22.42 -5.53 -15.05
C ALA A 369 -23.56 -4.58 -15.43
N TYR A 370 -24.08 -3.83 -14.46
CA TYR A 370 -25.12 -2.82 -14.67
C TYR A 370 -24.71 -1.79 -15.73
N LYS A 371 -23.49 -1.22 -15.60
CA LYS A 371 -22.99 -0.19 -16.53
C LYS A 371 -22.63 -0.78 -17.90
N LYS A 372 -22.08 -1.99 -17.95
CA LYS A 372 -21.67 -2.67 -19.20
C LYS A 372 -22.80 -3.46 -19.87
N GLN A 373 -24.00 -3.49 -19.28
CA GLN A 373 -25.15 -4.29 -19.75
C GLN A 373 -24.80 -5.77 -19.93
N LYS A 374 -24.04 -6.30 -18.96
CA LYS A 374 -23.66 -7.72 -18.84
C LYS A 374 -24.34 -8.31 -17.60
N LEU A 375 -24.22 -9.62 -17.42
CA LEU A 375 -24.57 -10.27 -16.16
C LEU A 375 -23.39 -10.19 -15.17
N PRO A 376 -23.63 -10.11 -13.86
CA PRO A 376 -22.57 -10.19 -12.84
C PRO A 376 -21.64 -11.39 -13.00
N SER A 377 -22.18 -12.58 -13.31
CA SER A 377 -21.40 -13.81 -13.61
C SER A 377 -20.50 -13.71 -14.85
N GLN A 378 -20.67 -12.68 -15.67
CA GLN A 378 -19.84 -12.43 -16.85
C GLN A 378 -18.69 -11.46 -16.60
N ILE A 379 -18.66 -10.81 -15.43
CA ILE A 379 -17.61 -9.87 -15.04
C ILE A 379 -16.53 -10.61 -14.26
N GLU A 380 -15.26 -10.42 -14.65
CA GLU A 380 -14.12 -11.05 -13.95
C GLU A 380 -14.31 -12.58 -13.87
N LYS A 381 -14.40 -13.23 -15.04
CA LYS A 381 -14.54 -14.69 -15.11
C LYS A 381 -13.25 -15.36 -14.63
N ASN A 382 -13.40 -16.52 -13.97
CA ASN A 382 -12.31 -17.48 -13.81
C ASN A 382 -11.83 -17.88 -15.21
N ALA A 383 -10.74 -17.26 -15.65
CA ALA A 383 -10.18 -17.39 -16.98
C ALA A 383 -8.71 -17.77 -16.84
N SER A 384 -8.15 -18.48 -17.82
CA SER A 384 -6.72 -18.77 -17.81
C SER A 384 -5.93 -17.45 -17.87
N THR A 385 -4.64 -17.48 -17.48
CA THR A 385 -3.79 -16.27 -17.60
C THR A 385 -3.73 -15.76 -19.04
N ILE A 386 -3.74 -16.68 -20.01
CA ILE A 386 -3.74 -16.39 -21.44
C ILE A 386 -5.02 -15.64 -21.83
N ASP A 387 -6.19 -16.18 -21.46
CA ASP A 387 -7.49 -15.55 -21.75
C ASP A 387 -7.59 -14.15 -21.12
N GLN A 388 -7.06 -13.96 -19.90
CA GLN A 388 -7.05 -12.66 -19.24
C GLN A 388 -6.18 -11.65 -19.99
N ILE A 389 -4.98 -12.03 -20.40
CA ILE A 389 -4.09 -11.14 -21.15
C ILE A 389 -4.69 -10.81 -22.52
N GLU A 390 -5.30 -11.78 -23.20
CA GLU A 390 -5.99 -11.55 -24.48
C GLU A 390 -7.17 -10.59 -24.35
N TYR A 391 -8.00 -10.80 -23.32
CA TYR A 391 -9.12 -9.91 -23.02
C TYR A 391 -8.64 -8.47 -22.73
N MET A 392 -7.58 -8.33 -21.92
CA MET A 392 -6.94 -7.04 -21.64
C MET A 392 -6.36 -6.38 -22.89
N ALA A 393 -5.73 -7.16 -23.78
CA ALA A 393 -5.18 -6.64 -25.03
C ALA A 393 -6.29 -6.05 -25.90
N ALA A 394 -7.42 -6.76 -26.03
CA ALA A 394 -8.58 -6.29 -26.76
C ALA A 394 -9.17 -4.99 -26.16
N GLU A 395 -9.25 -4.90 -24.83
CA GLU A 395 -9.69 -3.67 -24.15
C GLU A 395 -8.70 -2.49 -24.38
N ASN A 396 -7.40 -2.76 -24.38
CA ASN A 396 -6.38 -1.74 -24.67
C ASN A 396 -6.40 -1.28 -26.14
N GLU A 397 -6.68 -2.18 -27.09
CA GLU A 397 -6.89 -1.82 -28.50
C GLU A 397 -8.13 -0.94 -28.69
N LEU A 398 -9.20 -1.21 -27.95
CA LEU A 398 -10.40 -0.37 -27.93
C LEU A 398 -10.07 1.05 -27.43
N LEU A 399 -9.32 1.17 -26.33
CA LEU A 399 -8.89 2.45 -25.78
C LEU A 399 -7.97 3.23 -26.73
N ALA A 400 -7.07 2.53 -27.41
CA ALA A 400 -6.20 3.16 -28.40
C ALA A 400 -6.99 3.81 -29.54
N LYS A 401 -8.16 3.25 -29.89
CA LYS A 401 -9.09 3.81 -30.89
C LYS A 401 -10.03 4.86 -30.30
N ASN A 402 -10.39 4.73 -29.03
CA ASN A 402 -11.26 5.65 -28.30
C ASN A 402 -10.73 5.89 -26.89
N PRO A 403 -9.93 6.95 -26.67
CA PRO A 403 -9.35 7.27 -25.36
C PRO A 403 -10.37 7.50 -24.24
N ASP A 404 -11.61 7.82 -24.59
CA ASP A 404 -12.71 8.03 -23.64
C ASP A 404 -13.50 6.75 -23.33
N ALA A 405 -13.12 5.61 -23.91
CA ALA A 405 -13.81 4.35 -23.67
C ALA A 405 -13.68 3.89 -22.20
N VAL A 406 -14.80 3.46 -21.61
CA VAL A 406 -14.81 2.83 -20.28
C VAL A 406 -14.80 1.32 -20.45
N THR A 407 -13.68 0.68 -20.14
CA THR A 407 -13.54 -0.78 -20.19
C THR A 407 -14.14 -1.47 -18.97
N GLU A 408 -14.33 -2.78 -19.05
CA GLU A 408 -14.79 -3.58 -17.93
C GLU A 408 -13.75 -3.64 -16.81
N ILE A 409 -12.47 -3.88 -17.14
CA ILE A 409 -11.42 -4.06 -16.14
C ILE A 409 -11.19 -2.78 -15.34
N ALA A 410 -11.15 -1.62 -16.00
CA ALA A 410 -10.98 -0.36 -15.30
C ALA A 410 -12.17 -0.06 -14.39
N LEU A 411 -13.39 -0.36 -14.85
CA LEU A 411 -14.59 -0.14 -14.07
C LEU A 411 -14.65 -1.05 -12.83
N PHE A 412 -14.42 -2.35 -13.01
CA PHE A 412 -14.36 -3.32 -11.92
C PHE A 412 -13.31 -2.92 -10.88
N ARG A 413 -12.09 -2.65 -11.34
CA ARG A 413 -10.98 -2.19 -10.48
C ARG A 413 -11.34 -0.92 -9.72
N LYS A 414 -11.94 0.07 -10.39
CA LYS A 414 -12.30 1.34 -9.77
C LYS A 414 -13.41 1.15 -8.74
N TRP A 415 -14.39 0.27 -8.96
CA TRP A 415 -15.40 -0.07 -7.96
C TRP A 415 -14.83 -0.71 -6.71
N ILE A 416 -13.88 -1.64 -6.85
CA ILE A 416 -13.14 -2.20 -5.72
C ILE A 416 -12.47 -1.08 -4.92
N ARG A 417 -11.78 -0.16 -5.59
CA ARG A 417 -11.15 1.00 -4.93
C ARG A 417 -12.20 1.89 -4.23
N CYS A 418 -13.31 2.21 -4.89
CA CYS A 418 -14.40 2.98 -4.31
C CYS A 418 -14.93 2.35 -3.01
N CYS A 419 -15.10 1.02 -2.98
CA CYS A 419 -15.57 0.32 -1.79
C CYS A 419 -14.55 0.43 -0.64
N ILE A 420 -13.28 0.16 -0.93
CA ILE A 420 -12.19 0.18 0.06
C ILE A 420 -12.01 1.57 0.67
N PHE A 421 -12.06 2.61 -0.17
CA PHE A 421 -11.89 4.00 0.26
C PHE A 421 -13.23 4.66 0.67
N THR A 422 -14.33 3.90 0.63
CA THR A 422 -15.69 4.30 1.03
C THR A 422 -16.15 5.60 0.37
N HIS A 423 -16.15 5.60 -0.96
CA HIS A 423 -16.72 6.64 -1.79
C HIS A 423 -17.38 6.00 -3.02
N THR A 424 -18.05 6.78 -3.87
CA THR A 424 -18.65 6.27 -5.12
C THR A 424 -17.84 6.71 -6.34
N MET A 425 -18.37 6.41 -7.53
CA MET A 425 -17.86 6.87 -8.82
C MET A 425 -18.29 8.29 -9.17
N GLY A 426 -19.12 8.94 -8.35
CA GLY A 426 -19.54 10.31 -8.57
C GLY A 426 -18.36 11.30 -8.58
N PRO A 427 -18.61 12.54 -9.05
CA PRO A 427 -17.63 13.60 -8.98
C PRO A 427 -17.24 13.87 -7.52
N ASP A 428 -16.04 14.43 -7.32
CA ASP A 428 -15.57 14.92 -6.02
C ASP A 428 -15.47 13.86 -4.91
N GLN A 429 -14.82 12.73 -5.19
CA GLN A 429 -14.55 11.64 -4.21
C GLN A 429 -13.99 12.17 -2.88
N VAL A 430 -13.13 13.19 -2.93
CA VAL A 430 -12.57 13.86 -1.74
C VAL A 430 -13.68 14.54 -0.92
N GLN A 431 -14.61 15.24 -1.58
CA GLN A 431 -15.73 15.89 -0.90
C GLN A 431 -16.74 14.88 -0.35
N GLN A 432 -17.03 13.80 -1.10
CA GLN A 432 -17.89 12.71 -0.60
C GLN A 432 -17.33 12.14 0.71
N ARG A 433 -16.02 11.91 0.73
CA ARG A 433 -15.34 11.42 1.93
C ARG A 433 -15.37 12.43 3.07
N ALA A 434 -15.02 13.69 2.81
CA ALA A 434 -15.07 14.76 3.81
C ALA A 434 -16.50 15.01 4.36
N TRP A 435 -17.54 14.79 3.55
CA TRP A 435 -18.93 14.82 4.01
C TRP A 435 -19.25 13.65 4.94
N LEU A 436 -18.85 12.42 4.57
CA LEU A 436 -19.00 11.25 5.43
C LEU A 436 -18.28 11.44 6.77
N GLU A 437 -17.04 11.94 6.76
CA GLU A 437 -16.25 12.22 7.96
C GLU A 437 -16.92 13.24 8.88
N ARG A 438 -17.51 14.30 8.31
CA ARG A 438 -18.28 15.27 9.10
C ARG A 438 -19.57 14.70 9.67
N LYS A 439 -20.27 13.84 8.91
CA LYS A 439 -21.57 13.30 9.30
C LYS A 439 -21.46 12.13 10.28
N TYR A 440 -20.42 11.31 10.14
CA TYR A 440 -20.18 10.07 10.89
C TYR A 440 -18.75 10.01 11.45
N ASN A 441 -18.34 11.08 12.13
CA ASN A 441 -17.00 11.24 12.70
C ASN A 441 -16.59 10.17 13.72
N HIS A 442 -17.51 9.32 14.20
CA HIS A 442 -17.20 8.19 15.08
C HIS A 442 -17.06 6.86 14.32
N LEU A 443 -17.55 6.78 13.07
CA LEU A 443 -17.56 5.56 12.25
C LEU A 443 -16.61 5.62 11.05
N VAL A 444 -16.15 6.83 10.69
CA VAL A 444 -15.29 7.06 9.54
C VAL A 444 -13.91 7.49 10.02
N ARG A 445 -12.87 6.81 9.53
CA ARG A 445 -11.47 7.20 9.77
C ARG A 445 -11.00 8.15 8.67
N SER A 446 -10.17 9.15 8.96
CA SER A 446 -9.58 10.11 7.98
C SER A 446 -9.07 9.53 6.66
N HIS A 447 -8.69 8.26 6.62
CA HIS A 447 -8.07 7.67 5.44
C HIS A 447 -8.67 6.31 5.06
N GLY A 448 -8.96 6.14 3.76
CA GLY A 448 -9.42 4.86 3.21
C GLY A 448 -8.45 3.68 3.38
N TRP A 449 -7.15 3.92 3.62
CA TRP A 449 -6.22 2.84 3.94
C TRP A 449 -6.42 2.28 5.33
N LEU A 450 -6.93 3.07 6.28
CA LEU A 450 -7.33 2.54 7.58
C LEU A 450 -8.52 1.58 7.41
N ASN A 451 -9.49 1.93 6.56
CA ASN A 451 -10.59 1.04 6.19
C ASN A 451 -10.07 -0.22 5.48
N PHE A 452 -9.09 -0.10 4.60
CA PHE A 452 -8.48 -1.29 3.99
C PHE A 452 -7.79 -2.20 5.01
N ARG A 453 -7.11 -1.61 6.01
CA ARG A 453 -6.44 -2.36 7.08
C ARG A 453 -7.46 -3.07 7.99
N THR A 454 -8.61 -2.46 8.27
CA THR A 454 -9.67 -3.13 9.06
C THR A 454 -10.25 -4.33 8.34
N MET A 455 -10.38 -4.30 7.01
CA MET A 455 -10.92 -5.44 6.26
C MET A 455 -10.11 -6.73 6.42
N SER A 456 -8.80 -6.60 6.67
CA SER A 456 -7.94 -7.76 6.94
C SER A 456 -8.18 -8.35 8.34
N TYR A 457 -8.70 -7.58 9.30
CA TYR A 457 -9.04 -8.07 10.65
C TYR A 457 -9.93 -9.31 10.59
N ASN A 458 -10.98 -9.28 9.78
CA ASN A 458 -11.99 -10.34 9.71
C ASN A 458 -11.42 -11.70 9.25
N ILE A 459 -10.32 -11.72 8.50
CA ILE A 459 -9.67 -12.97 8.03
C ILE A 459 -8.94 -13.69 9.17
N CYS A 460 -8.39 -12.95 10.14
CA CYS A 460 -7.62 -13.53 11.25
C CYS A 460 -8.43 -13.81 12.52
N HIS A 461 -9.62 -13.21 12.66
CA HIS A 461 -10.33 -13.14 13.94
C HIS A 461 -11.65 -13.92 13.97
N ARG A 462 -11.85 -14.84 13.01
CA ARG A 462 -12.99 -15.77 12.96
C ARG A 462 -12.50 -17.21 13.16
N PRO A 463 -12.37 -17.68 14.42
CA PRO A 463 -11.85 -19.02 14.73
C PRO A 463 -12.73 -20.17 14.23
N GLU A 464 -13.99 -19.89 13.87
CA GLU A 464 -15.00 -20.87 13.44
C GLU A 464 -15.21 -20.89 11.92
N ILE A 465 -14.46 -20.10 11.14
CA ILE A 465 -14.56 -20.14 9.68
C ILE A 465 -14.14 -21.53 9.18
N GLU A 466 -14.99 -22.15 8.35
CA GLU A 466 -14.63 -23.38 7.66
C GLU A 466 -13.47 -23.14 6.69
N GLU A 467 -12.63 -24.15 6.46
CA GLU A 467 -11.43 -24.02 5.60
C GLU A 467 -11.78 -23.49 4.21
N GLY A 468 -12.89 -23.94 3.61
CA GLY A 468 -13.36 -23.46 2.30
C GLY A 468 -13.76 -21.98 2.31
N GLU A 469 -14.39 -21.48 3.38
CA GLU A 469 -14.71 -20.06 3.52
C GLU A 469 -13.43 -19.23 3.68
N HIS A 470 -12.44 -19.73 4.43
CA HIS A 470 -11.14 -19.08 4.58
C HIS A 470 -10.42 -18.94 3.23
N GLU A 471 -10.43 -19.98 2.41
CA GLU A 471 -9.83 -19.99 1.07
C GLU A 471 -10.51 -18.97 0.15
N LEU A 472 -11.85 -18.92 0.16
CA LEU A 472 -12.62 -17.95 -0.62
C LEU A 472 -12.25 -16.51 -0.24
N HIS A 473 -12.12 -16.24 1.05
CA HIS A 473 -11.66 -14.94 1.57
C HIS A 473 -10.26 -14.57 1.12
N CYS A 474 -9.32 -15.52 1.22
CA CYS A 474 -7.94 -15.32 0.78
C CYS A 474 -7.86 -15.06 -0.73
N HIS A 475 -8.67 -15.75 -1.52
CA HIS A 475 -8.79 -15.55 -2.96
C HIS A 475 -9.36 -14.17 -3.30
N ALA A 476 -10.50 -13.80 -2.70
CA ALA A 476 -11.16 -12.50 -2.86
C ALA A 476 -10.22 -11.34 -2.47
N ARG A 477 -9.49 -11.50 -1.36
CA ARG A 477 -8.43 -10.57 -0.94
C ARG A 477 -7.38 -10.42 -2.03
N ARG A 478 -6.85 -11.51 -2.59
CA ARG A 478 -5.81 -11.47 -3.63
C ARG A 478 -6.26 -10.68 -4.87
N ILE A 479 -7.49 -10.89 -5.33
CA ILE A 479 -8.08 -10.10 -6.44
C ILE A 479 -8.14 -8.62 -6.07
N ALA A 480 -8.68 -8.28 -4.89
CA ALA A 480 -8.77 -6.89 -4.45
C ALA A 480 -7.39 -6.21 -4.38
N PHE A 481 -6.37 -6.91 -3.86
CA PHE A 481 -4.99 -6.41 -3.85
C PHE A 481 -4.46 -6.14 -5.27
N ASN A 482 -4.71 -7.02 -6.24
CA ASN A 482 -4.30 -6.79 -7.63
C ASN A 482 -5.01 -5.58 -8.26
N CYS A 483 -6.27 -5.33 -7.91
CA CYS A 483 -6.97 -4.14 -8.37
C CYS A 483 -6.39 -2.84 -7.78
N ILE A 484 -5.95 -2.88 -6.51
CA ILE A 484 -5.31 -1.74 -5.83
C ILE A 484 -3.90 -1.52 -6.38
N ALA A 485 -3.09 -2.57 -6.47
CA ALA A 485 -1.70 -2.57 -6.93
C ALA A 485 -1.56 -2.61 -8.47
N ALA A 486 -2.66 -2.39 -9.20
CA ALA A 486 -2.71 -2.34 -10.67
C ALA A 486 -1.61 -1.46 -11.29
N SER A 487 -1.15 -1.80 -12.50
CA SER A 487 -0.14 -0.99 -13.21
C SER A 487 -0.76 0.22 -13.92
N PRO A 488 -0.02 1.33 -14.07
CA PRO A 488 -0.40 2.42 -14.98
C PRO A 488 -0.73 1.90 -16.38
N PHE A 489 -1.70 2.55 -17.04
CA PHE A 489 -2.18 2.17 -18.37
C PHE A 489 -1.07 2.02 -19.39
N GLU A 490 -0.11 2.94 -19.40
CA GLU A 490 0.98 3.01 -20.35
C GLU A 490 1.85 1.75 -20.29
N ILE A 491 2.21 1.33 -19.06
CA ILE A 491 2.97 0.10 -18.81
C ILE A 491 2.15 -1.11 -19.28
N HIS A 492 0.88 -1.17 -18.87
CA HIS A 492 0.03 -2.31 -19.21
C HIS A 492 -0.20 -2.44 -20.73
N THR A 493 -0.34 -1.32 -21.43
CA THR A 493 -0.50 -1.29 -22.89
C THR A 493 0.72 -1.86 -23.58
N LEU A 494 1.92 -1.45 -23.14
CA LEU A 494 3.18 -2.01 -23.63
C LEU A 494 3.19 -3.55 -23.48
N ILE A 495 2.91 -4.06 -22.28
CA ILE A 495 2.94 -5.51 -22.01
C ILE A 495 1.96 -6.26 -22.93
N THR A 496 0.71 -5.78 -23.05
CA THR A 496 -0.28 -6.45 -23.90
C THR A 496 0.07 -6.41 -25.39
N ARG A 497 0.71 -5.33 -25.87
CA ARG A 497 1.17 -5.26 -27.27
C ARG A 497 2.33 -6.22 -27.53
N LEU A 498 3.30 -6.28 -26.63
CA LEU A 498 4.40 -7.24 -26.72
C LEU A 498 3.91 -8.70 -26.68
N TYR A 499 2.87 -8.96 -25.88
CA TYR A 499 2.18 -10.26 -25.89
C TYR A 499 1.55 -10.57 -27.24
N LYS A 500 0.78 -9.64 -27.82
CA LYS A 500 0.13 -9.85 -29.14
C LYS A 500 1.12 -10.07 -30.28
N LEU A 501 2.31 -9.50 -30.17
CA LEU A 501 3.41 -9.69 -31.12
C LEU A 501 4.23 -10.97 -30.86
N GLY A 502 3.90 -11.72 -29.80
CA GLY A 502 4.59 -12.95 -29.43
C GLY A 502 5.96 -12.75 -28.78
N VAL A 503 6.32 -11.52 -28.39
CA VAL A 503 7.58 -11.22 -27.67
C VAL A 503 7.50 -11.68 -26.22
N VAL A 504 6.34 -11.45 -25.59
CA VAL A 504 6.03 -11.91 -24.24
C VAL A 504 5.07 -13.09 -24.33
N SER A 505 5.37 -14.16 -23.59
CA SER A 505 4.51 -15.32 -23.41
C SER A 505 4.37 -15.66 -21.92
N TRP A 506 3.58 -16.68 -21.59
CA TRP A 506 3.36 -17.13 -20.22
C TRP A 506 3.32 -18.65 -20.12
N ILE A 507 3.79 -19.19 -18.99
CA ILE A 507 3.71 -20.61 -18.63
C ILE A 507 3.40 -20.79 -17.14
N GLN A 508 2.63 -21.81 -16.78
CA GLN A 508 2.42 -22.16 -15.38
C GLN A 508 3.66 -22.83 -14.79
N GLY A 509 4.17 -22.35 -13.67
CA GLY A 509 5.31 -22.97 -12.96
C GLY A 509 5.67 -22.23 -11.69
N ALA A 510 6.48 -22.86 -10.83
CA ALA A 510 6.96 -22.26 -9.60
C ALA A 510 8.50 -22.18 -9.60
N TYR A 511 9.07 -21.38 -8.68
CA TYR A 511 10.53 -21.20 -8.62
C TYR A 511 11.27 -22.48 -8.25
N GLU A 512 10.66 -23.32 -7.40
CA GLU A 512 11.19 -24.63 -7.03
C GLU A 512 11.26 -25.63 -8.19
N ASP A 513 10.52 -25.39 -9.28
CA ASP A 513 10.52 -26.24 -10.47
C ASP A 513 11.62 -25.85 -11.48
N VAL A 514 12.32 -24.73 -11.24
CA VAL A 514 13.35 -24.23 -12.14
C VAL A 514 14.67 -24.94 -11.84
N VAL A 515 15.29 -25.50 -12.87
CA VAL A 515 16.57 -26.21 -12.77
C VAL A 515 17.61 -25.51 -13.64
N TRP A 516 18.85 -25.43 -13.16
CA TRP A 516 20.00 -25.02 -13.97
C TRP A 516 20.72 -26.26 -14.52
N SER A 517 20.96 -26.29 -15.84
CA SER A 517 21.74 -27.35 -16.48
C SER A 517 23.17 -26.90 -16.68
N SER A 518 24.09 -27.48 -15.91
CA SER A 518 25.53 -27.22 -16.03
C SER A 518 26.11 -27.62 -17.40
N LYS A 519 25.49 -28.60 -18.08
CA LYS A 519 25.87 -29.09 -19.42
C LYS A 519 25.47 -28.14 -20.53
N THR A 520 24.22 -27.68 -20.53
CA THR A 520 23.69 -26.79 -21.59
C THR A 520 23.85 -25.32 -21.25
N LYS A 521 24.20 -24.99 -19.99
CA LYS A 521 24.26 -23.62 -19.45
C LYS A 521 22.94 -22.88 -19.68
N LYS A 522 21.83 -23.53 -19.35
CA LYS A 522 20.46 -23.05 -19.53
C LYS A 522 19.60 -23.35 -18.32
N PHE A 523 18.57 -22.54 -18.13
CA PHE A 523 17.49 -22.83 -17.20
C PHE A 523 16.43 -23.69 -17.85
N GLU A 524 15.82 -24.58 -17.08
CA GLU A 524 14.73 -25.43 -17.51
C GLU A 524 13.55 -25.29 -16.55
N LEU A 525 12.35 -25.11 -17.10
CA LEU A 525 11.09 -25.13 -16.37
C LEU A 525 10.09 -25.99 -17.16
N LYS A 526 9.71 -27.16 -16.62
CA LYS A 526 8.78 -28.10 -17.28
C LYS A 526 9.18 -28.43 -18.73
N GLY A 527 10.47 -28.69 -18.97
CA GLY A 527 11.02 -28.96 -20.30
C GLY A 527 11.23 -27.72 -21.20
N TYR A 528 10.79 -26.54 -20.77
CA TYR A 528 11.06 -25.28 -21.48
C TYR A 528 12.44 -24.76 -21.12
N GLN A 529 13.34 -24.70 -22.11
CA GLN A 529 14.73 -24.25 -21.90
C GLN A 529 14.94 -22.80 -22.33
N VAL A 530 15.60 -22.02 -21.48
CA VAL A 530 15.92 -20.60 -21.71
C VAL A 530 17.36 -20.24 -21.38
N ASP A 531 17.85 -19.15 -21.94
CA ASP A 531 19.23 -18.67 -21.77
C ASP A 531 19.42 -17.91 -20.44
N GLY A 532 18.37 -17.30 -19.88
CA GLY A 532 18.48 -16.56 -18.62
C GLY A 532 17.21 -16.61 -17.76
N LEU A 533 17.40 -16.43 -16.45
CA LEU A 533 16.33 -16.30 -15.47
C LEU A 533 16.44 -14.95 -14.73
N ILE A 534 15.34 -14.21 -14.69
CA ILE A 534 15.15 -13.10 -13.75
C ILE A 534 14.21 -13.61 -12.66
N ALA A 535 14.70 -13.61 -11.43
CA ALA A 535 13.96 -14.05 -10.26
C ALA A 535 13.78 -12.86 -9.30
N PRO A 536 12.77 -12.00 -9.53
CA PRO A 536 12.49 -10.87 -8.65
C PRO A 536 12.31 -11.32 -7.20
N ARG A 537 12.87 -10.55 -6.27
CA ARG A 537 12.76 -10.84 -4.83
C ARG A 537 11.30 -10.83 -4.39
N ILE A 538 10.92 -11.76 -3.52
CA ILE A 538 9.57 -11.87 -2.99
C ILE A 538 9.49 -11.18 -1.63
N LEU A 539 8.47 -10.35 -1.45
CA LEU A 539 8.10 -9.75 -0.17
C LEU A 539 7.65 -10.85 0.80
N THR A 540 8.33 -11.06 1.93
CA THR A 540 7.99 -12.12 2.89
C THR A 540 8.27 -11.71 4.33
N GLN A 541 7.43 -12.16 5.26
CA GLN A 541 7.69 -12.00 6.71
C GLN A 541 8.67 -13.04 7.23
N LYS A 542 8.86 -14.16 6.52
CA LYS A 542 9.68 -15.29 6.98
C LYS A 542 11.14 -14.91 7.20
N THR A 543 11.60 -13.83 6.58
CA THR A 543 12.97 -13.32 6.70
C THR A 543 13.13 -12.17 7.70
N ASP A 544 12.05 -11.75 8.38
CA ASP A 544 12.11 -10.71 9.43
C ASP A 544 12.47 -11.33 10.79
N VAL A 545 13.74 -11.71 10.94
CA VAL A 545 14.31 -12.33 12.16
C VAL A 545 14.10 -11.46 13.40
N LEU A 546 14.16 -10.13 13.24
CA LEU A 546 13.93 -9.19 14.34
C LEU A 546 12.49 -9.29 14.84
N SER A 547 11.49 -9.26 13.94
CA SER A 547 10.09 -9.48 14.32
C SER A 547 9.88 -10.82 15.02
N GLU A 548 10.49 -11.90 14.53
CA GLU A 548 10.35 -13.22 15.16
C GLU A 548 10.87 -13.21 16.61
N ARG A 549 12.02 -12.59 16.86
CA ARG A 549 12.63 -12.47 18.20
C ARG A 549 11.82 -11.58 19.14
N ILE A 550 11.25 -10.48 18.64
CA ILE A 550 10.35 -9.62 19.41
C ILE A 550 9.08 -10.41 19.80
N LEU A 551 8.47 -11.13 18.85
CA LEU A 551 7.24 -11.87 19.10
C LEU A 551 7.42 -13.03 20.07
N LYS A 552 8.61 -13.62 20.19
CA LYS A 552 8.93 -14.62 21.22
C LYS A 552 8.88 -14.07 22.65
N GLN A 553 9.07 -12.76 22.82
CA GLN A 553 8.99 -12.07 24.13
C GLN A 553 7.61 -11.46 24.38
N ALA A 554 6.79 -11.31 23.34
CA ALA A 554 5.43 -10.83 23.45
C ALA A 554 4.48 -11.90 24.03
N LYS A 555 3.34 -11.45 24.53
CA LYS A 555 2.24 -12.30 24.99
C LYS A 555 1.82 -13.22 23.84
N ARG A 556 1.80 -14.53 24.11
CA ARG A 556 1.20 -15.49 23.18
C ARG A 556 -0.30 -15.25 23.09
N LEU A 557 -0.80 -15.21 21.86
CA LEU A 557 -2.19 -14.91 21.55
C LEU A 557 -3.00 -16.19 21.45
N GLY A 558 -4.25 -16.15 21.89
CA GLY A 558 -5.24 -17.17 21.54
C GLY A 558 -5.62 -17.10 20.06
N VAL A 559 -6.30 -18.14 19.56
CA VAL A 559 -6.87 -18.12 18.20
C VAL A 559 -7.85 -16.94 18.09
N GLY A 560 -7.66 -16.10 17.08
CA GLY A 560 -8.51 -14.93 16.85
C GLY A 560 -8.27 -13.74 17.77
N GLU A 561 -7.18 -13.70 18.54
CA GLU A 561 -6.79 -12.49 19.30
C GLU A 561 -5.92 -11.55 18.45
N PRO A 562 -6.16 -10.22 18.51
CA PRO A 562 -5.35 -9.24 17.80
C PRO A 562 -3.91 -9.22 18.29
N ARG A 563 -2.97 -9.22 17.34
CA ARG A 563 -1.54 -9.17 17.65
C ARG A 563 -1.10 -7.88 18.30
N TYR A 564 -1.62 -6.77 17.80
CA TYR A 564 -1.20 -5.45 18.22
C TYR A 564 -2.28 -4.80 19.07
N GLU A 565 -1.85 -4.17 20.16
CA GLU A 565 -2.67 -3.20 20.88
C GLU A 565 -2.71 -1.87 20.12
N LYS A 566 -3.62 -0.98 20.52
CA LYS A 566 -3.76 0.35 19.92
C LYS A 566 -2.43 1.11 19.97
N GLY A 567 -2.05 1.76 18.87
CA GLY A 567 -0.73 2.39 18.70
C GLY A 567 0.38 1.41 18.25
N ARG A 568 0.03 0.18 17.84
CA ARG A 568 0.98 -0.88 17.45
C ARG A 568 1.93 -1.31 18.57
N PHE A 569 1.47 -1.20 19.82
CA PHE A 569 2.22 -1.73 20.96
C PHE A 569 2.00 -3.24 21.09
N LEU A 570 3.00 -3.90 21.65
CA LEU A 570 2.92 -5.28 22.10
C LEU A 570 2.92 -5.32 23.63
N LYS A 571 2.36 -6.38 24.20
CA LYS A 571 2.46 -6.68 25.64
C LYS A 571 3.35 -7.90 25.85
N ASN A 572 4.05 -7.98 26.97
CA ASN A 572 4.70 -9.22 27.42
C ASN A 572 3.70 -10.17 28.08
N SER A 573 4.16 -11.35 28.51
CA SER A 573 3.34 -12.34 29.22
C SER A 573 2.77 -11.84 30.55
N ALA A 574 3.41 -10.86 31.20
CA ALA A 574 2.92 -10.19 32.40
C ALA A 574 1.87 -9.10 32.12
N GLY A 575 1.53 -8.85 30.84
CA GLY A 575 0.58 -7.83 30.42
C GLY A 575 1.14 -6.41 30.35
N GLU A 576 2.46 -6.24 30.54
CA GLU A 576 3.12 -4.94 30.46
C GLU A 576 3.42 -4.56 29.01
N TYR A 577 3.21 -3.29 28.67
CA TYR A 577 3.54 -2.78 27.34
C TYR A 577 5.06 -2.74 27.12
N LEU A 578 5.47 -3.27 25.97
CA LEU A 578 6.82 -3.09 25.45
C LEU A 578 6.94 -1.66 24.91
N HIS A 579 8.01 -0.93 25.25
CA HIS A 579 8.29 0.39 24.70
C HIS A 579 8.81 0.29 23.26
N LEU A 580 7.94 -0.23 22.38
CA LEU A 580 8.17 -0.51 20.97
C LEU A 580 6.95 -0.06 20.17
N ILE A 581 7.17 0.78 19.17
CA ILE A 581 6.19 1.06 18.12
C ILE A 581 6.60 0.23 16.90
N ASP A 582 5.87 -0.85 16.62
CA ASP A 582 6.15 -1.73 15.48
C ASP A 582 5.42 -1.27 14.22
N LEU A 583 6.11 -0.48 13.40
CA LEU A 583 5.61 -0.02 12.11
C LEU A 583 5.66 -1.11 11.04
N GLY A 584 6.02 -2.34 11.39
CA GLY A 584 6.08 -3.50 10.50
C GLY A 584 4.78 -3.78 9.73
N PHE A 585 4.80 -4.90 8.99
CA PHE A 585 3.75 -5.37 8.10
C PHE A 585 2.33 -5.18 8.66
N THR A 586 1.38 -4.77 7.80
CA THR A 586 0.09 -4.23 8.25
C THR A 586 -0.74 -5.13 9.14
N GLY A 587 -1.61 -4.49 9.93
CA GLY A 587 -2.90 -5.02 10.36
C GLY A 587 -2.84 -6.38 11.04
N HIS A 588 -2.84 -6.39 12.38
CA HIS A 588 -3.05 -7.58 13.23
C HIS A 588 -2.34 -8.89 12.84
N GLY A 589 -1.25 -8.83 12.07
CA GLY A 589 -0.43 -10.00 11.73
C GLY A 589 -0.69 -10.64 10.36
N ILE A 590 -1.50 -10.07 9.46
CA ILE A 590 -1.61 -10.56 8.06
C ILE A 590 -0.54 -9.91 7.19
N GLN A 591 0.10 -10.72 6.34
CA GLN A 591 1.06 -10.25 5.33
C GLN A 591 0.43 -9.20 4.41
N TRP A 592 0.71 -7.92 4.65
CA TRP A 592 0.55 -6.91 3.62
C TRP A 592 1.68 -7.02 2.62
N TYR A 593 1.34 -6.90 1.35
CA TYR A 593 2.27 -6.44 0.36
C TYR A 593 2.13 -4.93 0.32
N ASP A 594 3.06 -4.24 0.97
CA ASP A 594 3.13 -2.78 0.88
C ASP A 594 3.63 -2.37 -0.51
N THR A 595 2.81 -2.58 -1.54
CA THR A 595 3.10 -2.15 -2.90
C THR A 595 3.02 -0.62 -3.05
N ASN A 596 2.60 0.09 -1.99
CA ASN A 596 2.41 1.54 -1.93
C ASN A 596 3.13 2.14 -0.70
N ALA A 597 4.35 1.66 -0.43
CA ALA A 597 5.07 1.94 0.82
C ALA A 597 5.34 3.42 1.09
N ALA A 598 5.38 4.24 0.05
CA ALA A 598 5.40 5.69 0.17
C ALA A 598 4.06 6.21 0.74
N GLU A 599 2.96 6.01 0.02
CA GLU A 599 1.62 6.48 0.40
C GLU A 599 1.24 6.03 1.83
N GLY A 600 1.48 4.76 2.16
CA GLY A 600 1.23 4.23 3.51
C GLY A 600 2.12 4.83 4.60
N ALA A 601 3.35 5.25 4.26
CA ALA A 601 4.25 5.95 5.17
C ALA A 601 3.80 7.38 5.44
N PHE A 602 3.49 8.17 4.40
CA PHE A 602 3.03 9.57 4.55
C PHE A 602 1.77 9.69 5.41
N GLN A 603 0.92 8.68 5.41
CA GLN A 603 -0.28 8.64 6.25
C GLN A 603 0.01 8.31 7.71
N LEU A 604 0.90 7.33 7.94
CA LEU A 604 1.15 6.81 9.28
C LEU A 604 2.16 7.68 10.04
N MET A 605 3.15 8.26 9.37
CA MET A 605 4.26 8.94 10.03
C MET A 605 3.85 10.17 10.85
N PRO A 606 2.90 11.03 10.42
CA PRO A 606 2.41 12.11 11.28
C PRO A 606 1.87 11.62 12.62
N ILE A 607 1.14 10.50 12.62
CA ILE A 607 0.60 9.87 13.84
C ILE A 607 1.75 9.39 14.73
N VAL A 608 2.72 8.68 14.15
CA VAL A 608 3.86 8.12 14.89
C VAL A 608 4.75 9.22 15.48
N VAL A 609 4.97 10.31 14.75
CA VAL A 609 5.73 11.46 15.24
C VAL A 609 5.04 12.08 16.45
N ASP A 610 3.73 12.33 16.37
CA ASP A 610 2.98 12.89 17.49
C ASP A 610 2.98 11.94 18.71
N MET A 611 2.85 10.62 18.49
CA MET A 611 3.02 9.62 19.54
C MET A 611 4.41 9.70 20.19
N ALA A 612 5.47 9.72 19.39
CA ALA A 612 6.85 9.76 19.87
C ALA A 612 7.12 11.04 20.67
N VAL A 613 6.64 12.19 20.21
CA VAL A 613 6.78 13.47 20.92
C VAL A 613 6.13 13.41 22.31
N ILE A 614 4.89 12.90 22.40
CA ILE A 614 4.18 12.75 23.69
C ILE A 614 4.92 11.78 24.60
N LEU A 615 5.31 10.61 24.07
CA LEU A 615 5.99 9.58 24.86
C LEU A 615 7.35 10.06 25.38
N GLU A 616 8.16 10.72 24.55
CA GLU A 616 9.45 11.26 24.95
C GLU A 616 9.30 12.30 26.06
N THR A 617 8.30 13.19 25.97
CA THR A 617 8.03 14.16 27.03
C THR A 617 7.56 13.47 28.32
N LEU A 618 6.63 12.51 28.24
CA LEU A 618 6.19 11.73 29.40
C LEU A 618 7.36 10.99 30.06
N ILE A 619 8.23 10.34 29.26
CA ILE A 619 9.43 9.65 29.75
C ILE A 619 10.36 10.62 30.48
N SER A 620 10.63 11.80 29.91
CA SER A 620 11.50 12.80 30.55
C SER A 620 10.93 13.27 31.89
N ASP A 621 9.61 13.47 31.95
CA ASP A 621 8.88 13.87 33.15
C ASP A 621 8.95 12.81 34.25
N VAL A 622 8.59 11.55 33.95
CA VAL A 622 8.67 10.43 34.90
C VAL A 622 10.08 10.27 35.46
N ASN A 623 11.07 10.33 34.58
CA ASN A 623 12.47 10.20 34.94
C ASN A 623 12.97 11.33 35.86
N SER A 624 12.34 12.51 35.80
CA SER A 624 12.69 13.68 36.61
C SER A 624 12.00 13.71 37.99
N LYS A 625 10.81 13.11 38.13
CA LYS A 625 9.98 13.21 39.35
C LYS A 625 10.03 11.97 40.26
N GLY A 626 10.79 10.94 39.89
CA GLY A 626 11.08 9.79 40.76
C GLY A 626 9.90 8.83 40.95
N GLY A 627 9.79 7.82 40.07
CA GLY A 627 9.15 6.52 40.32
C GLY A 627 7.64 6.45 40.62
N GLN A 628 6.95 7.56 40.86
CA GLN A 628 5.51 7.58 41.22
C GLN A 628 4.55 7.72 40.03
N PHE A 629 5.04 7.73 38.80
CA PHE A 629 4.20 7.89 37.60
C PHE A 629 3.84 6.57 36.95
N GLU A 630 2.64 6.53 36.37
CA GLU A 630 2.22 5.44 35.47
C GLU A 630 3.14 5.35 34.26
N LYS A 631 3.29 4.12 33.73
CA LYS A 631 4.13 3.84 32.56
C LYS A 631 3.69 4.73 31.38
N PRO A 632 4.61 5.40 30.65
CA PRO A 632 4.29 6.38 29.59
C PRO A 632 3.30 5.88 28.53
N VAL A 633 3.38 4.60 28.14
CA VAL A 633 2.44 4.00 27.19
C VAL A 633 1.01 3.93 27.74
N ASN A 634 0.84 3.67 29.04
CA ASN A 634 -0.49 3.66 29.68
C ASN A 634 -1.11 5.06 29.67
N GLU A 635 -0.32 6.10 29.93
CA GLU A 635 -0.79 7.48 29.89
C GLU A 635 -1.19 7.92 28.47
N LEU A 636 -0.42 7.53 27.45
CA LEU A 636 -0.83 7.72 26.05
C LEU A 636 -2.18 7.03 25.75
N LEU A 637 -2.37 5.80 26.23
CA LEU A 637 -3.62 5.06 26.04
C LEU A 637 -4.79 5.63 26.84
N LYS A 638 -4.54 6.25 28.00
CA LYS A 638 -5.55 7.03 28.74
C LYS A 638 -5.96 8.28 27.97
N LEU A 639 -5.01 9.01 27.39
CA LEU A 639 -5.32 10.14 26.49
C LEU A 639 -6.19 9.67 25.32
N HIS A 640 -5.89 8.49 24.76
CA HIS A 640 -6.72 7.92 23.70
C HIS A 640 -8.15 7.65 24.19
N LYS A 641 -8.31 6.97 25.33
CA LYS A 641 -9.64 6.73 25.91
C LYS A 641 -10.42 8.02 26.16
N ALA A 642 -9.74 9.11 26.54
CA ALA A 642 -10.36 10.40 26.78
C ALA A 642 -10.85 11.12 25.52
N VAL A 643 -10.36 10.74 24.33
CA VAL A 643 -10.82 11.31 23.04
C VAL A 643 -11.78 10.39 22.30
N LEU A 644 -12.03 9.18 22.80
CA LEU A 644 -13.01 8.28 22.20
C LEU A 644 -14.43 8.80 22.46
N PRO A 645 -15.37 8.57 21.52
CA PRO A 645 -16.77 8.83 21.78
C PRO A 645 -17.29 7.94 22.90
N THR A 646 -18.34 8.40 23.57
CA THR A 646 -19.12 7.55 24.46
C THR A 646 -19.80 6.43 23.67
N ASN A 647 -20.10 5.31 24.34
CA ASN A 647 -20.86 4.22 23.71
C ASN A 647 -22.21 4.70 23.18
N GLN A 648 -22.84 5.68 23.83
CA GLN A 648 -24.10 6.26 23.37
C GLN A 648 -23.91 6.99 22.03
N GLU A 649 -22.94 7.91 21.92
CA GLU A 649 -22.66 8.66 20.69
C GLU A 649 -22.31 7.73 19.53
N PHE A 650 -21.50 6.69 19.80
CA PHE A 650 -21.17 5.67 18.82
C PHE A 650 -22.42 4.91 18.35
N ASN A 651 -23.23 4.41 19.28
CA ASN A 651 -24.44 3.64 18.97
C ASN A 651 -25.49 4.47 18.22
N GLU A 652 -25.61 5.77 18.53
CA GLU A 652 -26.49 6.69 17.81
C GLU A 652 -26.09 6.83 16.34
N GLN A 653 -24.79 6.88 16.02
CA GLN A 653 -24.33 6.88 14.63
C GLN A 653 -24.49 5.51 13.97
N ILE A 654 -24.16 4.41 14.68
CA ILE A 654 -24.33 3.04 14.17
C ILE A 654 -25.78 2.77 13.77
N LYS A 655 -26.75 3.17 14.59
CA LYS A 655 -28.17 2.96 14.29
C LYS A 655 -28.60 3.61 12.97
N ARG A 656 -27.98 4.73 12.59
CA ARG A 656 -28.24 5.40 11.31
C ARG A 656 -27.73 4.61 10.09
N MET A 657 -26.89 3.59 10.30
CA MET A 657 -26.38 2.71 9.25
C MET A 657 -27.28 1.51 8.95
N GLU A 658 -28.31 1.26 9.76
CA GLU A 658 -29.24 0.14 9.56
C GLU A 658 -29.98 0.23 8.22
N GLU A 659 -30.56 1.39 7.88
CA GLU A 659 -31.28 1.56 6.62
C GLU A 659 -30.33 1.53 5.39
N PRO A 660 -29.15 2.19 5.40
CA PRO A 660 -28.13 1.98 4.37
C PRO A 660 -27.73 0.51 4.20
N HIS A 661 -27.54 -0.23 5.30
CA HIS A 661 -27.18 -1.65 5.26
C HIS A 661 -28.31 -2.52 4.68
N ARG A 662 -29.54 -2.24 5.10
CA ARG A 662 -30.75 -2.88 4.60
C ARG A 662 -30.88 -2.71 3.09
N ASN A 663 -30.67 -1.48 2.62
CA ASN A 663 -30.81 -1.16 1.21
C ASN A 663 -29.73 -1.83 0.35
N ILE A 664 -28.47 -1.81 0.76
CA ILE A 664 -27.39 -2.47 -0.02
C ILE A 664 -27.52 -3.99 -0.01
N THR A 665 -27.93 -4.59 1.11
CA THR A 665 -28.15 -6.04 1.19
C THR A 665 -29.32 -6.46 0.30
N HIS A 666 -30.45 -5.74 0.38
CA HIS A 666 -31.60 -5.96 -0.51
C HIS A 666 -31.23 -5.81 -1.98
N MET A 667 -30.37 -4.83 -2.32
CA MET A 667 -29.89 -4.62 -3.69
C MET A 667 -29.06 -5.81 -4.20
N ILE A 668 -28.16 -6.35 -3.37
CA ILE A 668 -27.33 -7.51 -3.73
C ILE A 668 -28.22 -8.74 -3.97
N LEU A 669 -29.14 -9.03 -3.05
CA LEU A 669 -30.10 -10.14 -3.21
C LEU A 669 -30.98 -9.96 -4.45
N TYR A 670 -31.50 -8.74 -4.67
CA TYR A 670 -32.28 -8.41 -5.85
C TYR A 670 -31.49 -8.59 -7.15
N ALA A 671 -30.20 -8.22 -7.17
CA ALA A 671 -29.35 -8.42 -8.33
C ALA A 671 -29.17 -9.91 -8.67
N ARG A 672 -28.98 -10.77 -7.66
CA ARG A 672 -28.91 -12.23 -7.84
C ARG A 672 -30.21 -12.78 -8.44
N LEU A 673 -31.36 -12.37 -7.91
CA LEU A 673 -32.67 -12.75 -8.43
C LEU A 673 -32.85 -12.34 -9.91
N VAL A 674 -32.55 -11.08 -10.23
CA VAL A 674 -32.69 -10.55 -11.60
C VAL A 674 -31.77 -11.29 -12.58
N GLU A 675 -30.54 -11.60 -12.17
CA GLU A 675 -29.61 -12.38 -12.99
C GLU A 675 -30.17 -13.77 -13.30
N LYS A 676 -30.63 -14.51 -12.28
CA LYS A 676 -31.18 -15.87 -12.44
C LYS A 676 -32.42 -15.89 -13.34
N VAL A 677 -33.33 -14.93 -13.19
CA VAL A 677 -34.62 -14.94 -13.89
C VAL A 677 -34.52 -14.50 -15.35
N PHE A 678 -33.74 -13.44 -15.62
CA PHE A 678 -33.69 -12.83 -16.95
C PHE A 678 -32.53 -13.33 -17.82
N GLY A 679 -31.42 -13.79 -17.22
CA GLY A 679 -30.32 -14.47 -17.93
C GLY A 679 -29.66 -13.68 -19.07
N ASN A 680 -29.92 -12.37 -19.19
CA ASN A 680 -29.35 -11.49 -20.21
C ASN A 680 -28.98 -10.12 -19.61
N GLY A 681 -27.78 -9.63 -19.94
CA GLY A 681 -27.22 -8.40 -19.40
C GLY A 681 -28.02 -7.13 -19.69
N LYS A 682 -28.67 -7.02 -20.86
CA LYS A 682 -29.55 -5.87 -21.17
C LYS A 682 -30.76 -5.81 -20.25
N SER A 683 -31.44 -6.95 -20.07
CA SER A 683 -32.58 -7.08 -19.18
C SER A 683 -32.18 -6.90 -17.72
N PHE A 684 -31.04 -7.45 -17.31
CA PHE A 684 -30.45 -7.22 -15.99
C PHE A 684 -30.27 -5.73 -15.72
N ALA A 685 -29.57 -5.01 -16.61
CA ALA A 685 -29.33 -3.58 -16.44
C ALA A 685 -30.63 -2.75 -16.41
N GLN A 686 -31.61 -3.11 -17.25
CA GLN A 686 -32.92 -2.47 -17.24
C GLN A 686 -33.65 -2.66 -15.90
N LYS A 687 -33.64 -3.88 -15.36
CA LYS A 687 -34.31 -4.21 -14.09
C LYS A 687 -33.60 -3.59 -12.89
N MET A 688 -32.27 -3.54 -12.89
CA MET A 688 -31.51 -2.78 -11.90
C MET A 688 -31.85 -1.29 -11.95
N ARG A 689 -32.00 -0.71 -13.16
CA ARG A 689 -32.42 0.70 -13.32
C ARG A 689 -33.85 0.96 -12.82
N GLN A 690 -34.75 -0.02 -12.94
CA GLN A 690 -36.11 0.06 -12.41
C GLN A 690 -36.11 -0.06 -10.88
N GLY A 691 -35.24 -0.90 -10.31
CA GLY A 691 -35.12 -1.19 -8.88
C GLY A 691 -34.11 -0.32 -8.13
N LYS A 692 -34.16 1.00 -8.27
CA LYS A 692 -33.21 1.90 -7.57
C LYS A 692 -33.41 1.94 -6.05
N THR A 693 -34.66 1.91 -5.62
CA THR A 693 -35.05 1.88 -4.19
C THR A 693 -35.62 0.53 -3.82
N ILE A 694 -35.71 0.24 -2.52
CA ILE A 694 -36.33 -0.99 -2.02
C ILE A 694 -37.76 -1.12 -2.58
N GLU A 695 -38.59 -0.08 -2.49
CA GLU A 695 -39.98 -0.12 -2.98
C GLU A 695 -40.05 -0.39 -4.49
N ALA A 696 -39.08 0.13 -5.24
CA ALA A 696 -39.01 -0.08 -6.68
C ALA A 696 -38.58 -1.52 -7.02
N ARG A 697 -37.66 -2.11 -6.23
CA ARG A 697 -37.27 -3.51 -6.36
C ARG A 697 -38.43 -4.44 -6.01
N GLU A 698 -39.15 -4.17 -4.92
CA GLU A 698 -40.35 -4.93 -4.53
C GLU A 698 -41.40 -4.95 -5.65
N ARG A 699 -41.66 -3.80 -6.29
CA ARG A 699 -42.56 -3.76 -7.46
C ARG A 699 -42.07 -4.64 -8.61
N VAL A 700 -40.76 -4.71 -8.85
CA VAL A 700 -40.20 -5.58 -9.89
C VAL A 700 -40.26 -7.05 -9.47
N ILE A 701 -40.03 -7.37 -8.19
CA ILE A 701 -40.13 -8.73 -7.63
C ILE A 701 -41.54 -9.28 -7.80
N VAL A 702 -42.58 -8.48 -7.51
CA VAL A 702 -43.98 -8.86 -7.76
C VAL A 702 -44.20 -9.22 -9.23
N LEU A 703 -43.64 -8.45 -10.17
CA LEU A 703 -43.74 -8.75 -11.61
C LEU A 703 -42.92 -9.99 -12.02
N ILE A 704 -41.90 -10.36 -11.24
CA ILE A 704 -41.12 -11.58 -11.45
C ILE A 704 -41.89 -12.82 -10.99
N ALA A 705 -42.75 -12.70 -9.96
CA ALA A 705 -43.57 -13.79 -9.45
C ALA A 705 -44.50 -14.42 -10.51
N ASP A 706 -44.92 -13.63 -11.50
CA ASP A 706 -45.75 -14.11 -12.62
C ASP A 706 -44.96 -14.91 -13.67
N ILE A 707 -43.63 -15.07 -13.51
CA ILE A 707 -42.77 -15.80 -14.44
C ILE A 707 -42.65 -17.26 -13.96
N PRO A 708 -43.16 -18.27 -14.70
CA PRO A 708 -43.24 -19.66 -14.22
C PRO A 708 -41.89 -20.30 -13.82
N ARG A 709 -40.78 -19.83 -14.41
CA ARG A 709 -39.43 -20.34 -14.12
C ARG A 709 -38.69 -19.57 -13.00
N ALA A 710 -39.32 -18.58 -12.38
CA ALA A 710 -38.69 -17.73 -11.37
C ALA A 710 -38.84 -18.25 -9.93
N GLN A 711 -39.68 -19.27 -9.71
CA GLN A 711 -40.09 -19.73 -8.38
C GLN A 711 -38.90 -20.09 -7.47
N GLU A 712 -37.96 -20.92 -7.94
CA GLU A 712 -36.77 -21.31 -7.17
C GLU A 712 -35.90 -20.10 -6.77
N ALA A 713 -35.71 -19.16 -7.71
CA ALA A 713 -34.92 -17.96 -7.46
C ALA A 713 -35.62 -16.99 -6.49
N LEU A 714 -36.95 -16.94 -6.50
CA LEU A 714 -37.76 -16.17 -5.55
C LEU A 714 -37.71 -16.78 -4.16
N GLU A 715 -37.84 -18.09 -4.03
CA GLU A 715 -37.73 -18.79 -2.74
C GLU A 715 -36.36 -18.58 -2.10
N GLU A 716 -35.29 -18.61 -2.90
CA GLU A 716 -33.94 -18.26 -2.43
C GLU A 716 -33.84 -16.80 -1.99
N PHE A 717 -34.37 -15.85 -2.76
CA PHE A 717 -34.40 -14.43 -2.38
C PHE A 717 -35.16 -14.24 -1.06
N GLU A 718 -36.36 -14.82 -0.93
CA GLU A 718 -37.20 -14.69 0.27
C GLU A 718 -36.52 -15.30 1.48
N ARG A 719 -35.93 -16.49 1.36
CA ARG A 719 -35.19 -17.15 2.44
C ARG A 719 -34.02 -16.27 2.89
N ASP A 720 -33.20 -15.79 1.95
CA ASP A 720 -32.02 -14.99 2.27
C ASP A 720 -32.42 -13.63 2.86
N TRP A 721 -33.52 -13.04 2.38
CA TRP A 721 -34.06 -11.79 2.89
C TRP A 721 -34.71 -11.92 4.28
N GLN A 722 -35.40 -13.02 4.55
CA GLN A 722 -35.94 -13.32 5.88
C GLN A 722 -34.83 -13.48 6.93
N ASN A 723 -33.65 -13.92 6.49
CA ASN A 723 -32.45 -14.03 7.33
C ASN A 723 -31.63 -12.72 7.41
N TYR A 724 -32.09 -11.62 6.79
CA TYR A 724 -31.43 -10.32 6.90
C TYR A 724 -31.32 -9.89 8.36
N LYS A 725 -30.10 -9.54 8.76
CA LYS A 725 -29.80 -8.95 10.06
C LYS A 725 -28.68 -7.93 9.91
N PHE A 726 -28.90 -6.72 10.40
CA PHE A 726 -27.80 -5.80 10.68
C PHE A 726 -27.26 -6.09 12.08
N ASP A 727 -26.06 -6.64 12.14
CA ASP A 727 -25.36 -6.95 13.40
C ASP A 727 -24.06 -6.13 13.44
N PRO A 728 -24.13 -4.84 13.80
CA PRO A 728 -22.97 -3.97 13.73
C PRO A 728 -21.96 -4.28 14.83
N VAL A 729 -20.69 -3.99 14.54
CA VAL A 729 -19.63 -3.98 15.56
C VAL A 729 -19.92 -2.94 16.64
N ASN A 730 -19.57 -3.27 17.88
CA ASN A 730 -19.63 -2.29 18.98
C ASN A 730 -18.41 -1.36 18.98
N ALA A 731 -18.43 -0.29 19.78
CA ALA A 731 -17.35 0.70 19.84
C ALA A 731 -15.97 0.08 20.16
N GLN A 732 -15.94 -0.90 21.07
CA GLN A 732 -14.70 -1.58 21.46
C GLN A 732 -14.15 -2.45 20.32
N GLU A 733 -15.01 -3.19 19.63
CA GLU A 733 -14.65 -3.98 18.45
C GLU A 733 -14.17 -3.05 17.32
N PHE A 734 -14.89 -1.96 17.04
CA PHE A 734 -14.53 -0.98 16.01
C PHE A 734 -13.13 -0.37 16.25
N GLU A 735 -12.80 -0.04 17.50
CA GLU A 735 -11.46 0.44 17.86
C GLU A 735 -10.39 -0.64 17.78
N ARG A 736 -10.74 -1.91 18.03
CA ARG A 736 -9.83 -3.05 17.91
C ARG A 736 -9.53 -3.42 16.47
N MET A 737 -10.44 -3.18 15.53
CA MET A 737 -10.22 -3.51 14.11
C MET A 737 -9.03 -2.75 13.50
N THR A 738 -8.67 -1.57 14.02
CA THR A 738 -7.46 -0.83 13.64
C THR A 738 -6.44 -0.79 14.79
N PRO A 739 -5.22 -1.34 14.60
CA PRO A 739 -4.17 -1.19 15.60
C PRO A 739 -3.57 0.23 15.60
N ASP A 740 -3.81 1.02 14.55
CA ASP A 740 -3.36 2.41 14.41
C ASP A 740 -4.31 3.39 15.12
N PHE A 741 -3.78 4.48 15.68
CA PHE A 741 -4.61 5.66 15.98
C PHE A 741 -5.08 6.31 14.67
N SER A 742 -6.21 7.00 14.69
CA SER A 742 -6.55 7.91 13.59
C SER A 742 -5.81 9.24 13.77
N LEU A 743 -5.61 9.98 12.68
CA LEU A 743 -4.95 11.28 12.73
C LEU A 743 -5.73 12.26 13.62
N GLU A 744 -7.06 12.23 13.57
CA GLU A 744 -7.93 13.09 14.37
C GLU A 744 -7.82 12.79 15.86
N HIS A 745 -7.83 11.51 16.24
CA HIS A 745 -7.61 11.10 17.63
C HIS A 745 -6.23 11.57 18.10
N MET A 746 -5.20 11.43 17.26
CA MET A 746 -3.85 11.87 17.60
C MET A 746 -3.76 13.39 17.80
N GLN A 747 -4.36 14.17 16.91
CA GLN A 747 -4.43 15.63 17.04
C GLN A 747 -5.24 16.08 18.27
N ALA A 748 -6.32 15.36 18.61
CA ALA A 748 -7.08 15.63 19.83
C ALA A 748 -6.26 15.30 21.10
N MET A 749 -5.59 14.15 21.13
CA MET A 749 -4.69 13.76 22.23
C MET A 749 -3.57 14.78 22.41
N LYS A 750 -2.92 15.20 21.31
CA LYS A 750 -1.85 16.20 21.32
C LYS A 750 -2.32 17.54 21.89
N ARG A 751 -3.49 18.04 21.48
CA ARG A 751 -4.07 19.27 22.03
C ARG A 751 -4.33 19.18 23.53
N ILE A 752 -4.92 18.07 24.00
CA ILE A 752 -5.13 17.84 25.44
C ILE A 752 -3.78 17.81 26.18
N PHE A 753 -2.79 17.13 25.60
CA PHE A 753 -1.46 17.02 26.18
C PHE A 753 -0.77 18.39 26.28
N GLU A 754 -0.74 19.18 25.21
CA GLU A 754 -0.16 20.51 25.17
C GLU A 754 -0.83 21.45 26.19
N GLN A 755 -2.17 21.44 26.27
CA GLN A 755 -2.92 22.22 27.27
C GLN A 755 -2.52 21.87 28.71
N ARG A 756 -2.35 20.57 29.02
CA ARG A 756 -1.89 20.12 30.34
C ARG A 756 -0.49 20.65 30.66
N CYS A 757 0.42 20.61 29.68
CA CYS A 757 1.76 21.15 29.83
C CYS A 757 1.77 22.68 30.05
N HIS A 758 0.87 23.43 29.42
CA HIS A 758 0.81 24.90 29.52
C HIS A 758 0.25 25.43 30.83
N GLN A 759 -0.64 24.69 31.50
CA GLN A 759 -1.31 25.16 32.71
C GLN A 759 -0.43 25.13 33.98
N GLY A 760 0.86 24.79 33.88
CA GLY A 760 1.75 24.68 35.06
C GLY A 760 1.39 23.54 36.02
N ASN A 761 0.27 22.85 35.77
CA ASN A 761 -0.09 21.60 36.41
C ASN A 761 0.83 20.52 35.83
N HIS A 762 1.95 20.26 36.51
CA HIS A 762 2.59 18.95 36.41
C HIS A 762 1.50 17.88 36.50
N VAL A 763 1.28 17.15 35.40
CA VAL A 763 0.29 16.09 35.16
C VAL A 763 -0.62 15.85 36.38
N PRO A 764 -1.80 16.49 36.49
CA PRO A 764 -2.73 16.12 37.54
C PRO A 764 -3.21 14.71 37.23
N HIS A 765 -3.08 13.83 38.22
CA HIS A 765 -3.62 12.48 38.18
C HIS A 765 -5.07 12.53 37.67
N LEU A 766 -5.35 11.83 36.57
CA LEU A 766 -6.73 11.60 36.15
C LEU A 766 -7.42 10.74 37.24
N PRO A 767 -8.65 11.07 37.65
CA PRO A 767 -9.40 10.25 38.60
C PRO A 767 -9.64 8.82 38.10
#